data_AF-A0A8M8ULG6-F1
#
_entry.id   AF-A0A8M8ULG6-F1
#
_cell.length_a   1.000
_cell.length_b   1.000
_cell.length_c   1.000
_cell.angle_alpha   90.00
_cell.angle_beta   90.00
_cell.angle_gamma   90.00
#
_symmetry.space_group_name_H-M   'P 1'
#
loop_
_entity.id
_entity.type
_entity.pdbx_description
1 polymer ?
#
loop_
_entity_poly.entity_id
_entity_poly.type
_entity_poly.pdbx_seq_one_letter_code
_entity_poly.pdbx_strand_id
1 'polypeptide(L)'
;MRICSILLPSSHPKCFSPILLRNFTKFKPFGVVACRATADHRWNISEDVAATLKRCSFSETFWREYEEKMEEVGQLLLQEENENPMDGLMFVDAIQRVGIDHHFEEEIEMILGRQYKFWGKSVCFHDLHHVSLFFRLLRQQGYYVSADVFNNFKGKDGKFLEELKQDVRGLMALYEAAQLSFKGETIIDEAQDFSRLHLSGYLLHQNQNLCCDHELQEAIRNTLTHPHHKTIPRLTAKAFLHGDLLKGSKQWHKSLRELANMEFLIGKSMHQDELVQISKWWKDIGLAEQVANARNQPIKWYAGSMAILMNDPTLCFQRIELTKVIAFIYLLDDIFDLYGTIDQLTLFTHAIHRWDYSAVDMLPSYMRMSYKALLHTTNQIANKIQKLHGHNPIAYMKATWGSLCNAFLVEARWFASSSLSTGDEWPTSKEYLENGKVSTGVHVVLVHLFFLLGLGGLSSSDEINLNNTSKLTSSLATILRLWDDLGSSKDEQQDGEDGSYIDYYMKDEPELSVNEARQHVFHMITNEWKNVNGECFRLKQYSSATSFKRASLNLARMIALTYGYDENQRLPLLEQYVKTSLFNEIYFCLLHYPLVISLTIHLKPKMKSVGVSGCKATADERWRNIDIIVSDHHRIPLAAPCTSTETTLGSDYKQKVEEVRQLLLESKDKDQINNGTDSLVCVDDIHRLGFDHYFEEEIEIILRQQYYNYNHRAKSSTCLHDVSLFFRLLRQHGYYVSADVFNNFKGNDGKFLEELKQDIRGLHALYEAAQLSFKGESIIDEAQDFSRLHLSGYLLNQNQNMCCDHQLQEAIRYTLTHPHHKTIPRLSRAKSWLHGDHLLKGSKVWEKSLRELVNMDFLIAKSLHQHELLQISKWWKDLGLGEKLPKARNQAVKWYTWSMASIDDPRLSFQRIELTKPIAFIYLIDDIFDLYGTIDELTLFTQAINRWDDTAIDMLPEYMRMSYKALVDTTNEIAHNIKKKHGHNPINALKATWASLCDAFLVEARWFASGELPTAQEYLKNGKVSTGAHVVLVHLFFLLGLGGLNDEINLNHTSKLTSSIATILRLWDDLGSSKDEHQDGQDGSYITCYMKDEPNVSAKQARQHVVDMILNEWRNLNQECCRLNHLSAACFKRSSLNIARMIPLMYTYDQNQRLPLLEEYMRSTIFY
;
A
#
# COMPACT_ATOMS: atom_id res chain seq x y z
N MET A 1 42.45 -50.30 7.42
CA MET A 1 43.82 -50.81 7.68
C MET A 1 44.70 -50.53 6.46
N ARG A 2 46.02 -50.36 6.64
CA ARG A 2 47.16 -50.52 5.69
C ARG A 2 47.02 -50.18 4.17
N ILE A 3 48.06 -49.47 3.67
CA ILE A 3 48.61 -49.49 2.27
C ILE A 3 47.72 -48.75 1.23
N CYS A 4 48.18 -47.82 0.35
CA CYS A 4 49.44 -47.08 0.09
C CYS A 4 49.14 -45.99 -1.00
N SER A 5 49.96 -45.00 -1.40
CA SER A 5 51.13 -44.25 -0.85
C SER A 5 51.54 -43.14 -1.88
N ILE A 6 52.76 -42.57 -1.80
CA ILE A 6 53.48 -41.83 -2.89
C ILE A 6 52.88 -40.45 -3.32
N LEU A 7 53.23 -39.36 -2.60
CA LEU A 7 54.36 -38.46 -2.94
C LEU A 7 54.43 -37.22 -2.02
N LEU A 8 55.64 -36.91 -1.55
CA LEU A 8 56.06 -35.61 -0.97
C LEU A 8 57.21 -35.07 -1.84
N PRO A 9 57.46 -33.75 -1.88
CA PRO A 9 58.49 -33.23 -0.99
C PRO A 9 58.22 -31.84 -0.38
N SER A 10 58.48 -31.73 0.94
CA SER A 10 59.17 -30.64 1.69
C SER A 10 58.85 -29.13 1.43
N SER A 11 58.96 -28.23 2.41
CA SER A 11 59.90 -28.24 3.54
C SER A 11 59.44 -27.49 4.82
N HIS A 12 59.98 -27.97 5.95
CA HIS A 12 60.02 -27.36 7.29
C HIS A 12 61.03 -26.17 7.37
N PRO A 13 61.20 -25.47 8.53
CA PRO A 13 60.20 -24.85 9.43
C PRO A 13 60.69 -23.45 9.91
N LYS A 14 60.06 -22.84 10.93
CA LYS A 14 60.69 -22.41 12.22
C LYS A 14 59.83 -21.44 13.07
N CYS A 15 59.79 -21.75 14.38
CA CYS A 15 59.98 -20.91 15.58
C CYS A 15 59.57 -19.41 15.57
N PHE A 16 59.05 -18.83 16.67
CA PHE A 16 59.36 -19.11 18.09
C PHE A 16 58.16 -18.98 19.05
N SER A 17 58.23 -19.76 20.13
CA SER A 17 57.71 -19.48 21.48
C SER A 17 58.93 -19.33 22.43
N PRO A 18 58.89 -19.36 23.80
CA PRO A 18 57.79 -19.46 24.78
C PRO A 18 57.99 -18.48 25.98
N ILE A 19 57.71 -18.91 27.23
CA ILE A 19 58.20 -18.40 28.56
C ILE A 19 57.46 -17.15 29.12
N LEU A 20 56.90 -17.09 30.35
CA LEU A 20 56.52 -18.03 31.44
C LEU A 20 55.31 -17.35 32.20
N LEU A 21 54.27 -17.92 32.86
CA LEU A 21 53.94 -19.13 33.66
C LEU A 21 54.08 -18.96 35.20
N ARG A 22 53.03 -19.35 35.96
CA ARG A 22 52.77 -19.36 37.45
C ARG A 22 51.98 -18.13 37.96
N ASN A 23 50.96 -18.24 38.82
CA ASN A 23 50.29 -19.35 39.56
C ASN A 23 48.87 -18.86 40.06
N PHE A 24 47.95 -19.59 40.72
CA PHE A 24 47.90 -20.95 41.31
C PHE A 24 46.43 -21.47 41.51
N THR A 25 46.21 -22.79 41.31
CA THR A 25 45.20 -23.70 41.95
C THR A 25 43.68 -23.42 42.14
N LYS A 26 42.92 -24.50 41.81
CA LYS A 26 41.67 -25.07 42.38
C LYS A 26 40.31 -24.83 41.66
N PHE A 27 39.53 -25.93 41.66
CA PHE A 27 38.26 -26.21 40.98
C PHE A 27 38.25 -26.11 39.44
N LYS A 28 37.74 -27.19 38.81
CA LYS A 28 37.24 -27.22 37.43
C LYS A 28 35.77 -27.67 37.48
N PRO A 29 34.81 -26.77 37.22
CA PRO A 29 33.54 -27.15 36.60
C PRO A 29 33.76 -27.61 35.16
N PHE A 30 32.68 -28.02 34.49
CA PHE A 30 32.67 -28.54 33.12
C PHE A 30 33.48 -27.68 32.14
N GLY A 31 34.23 -28.35 31.28
CA GLY A 31 35.16 -27.71 30.37
C GLY A 31 34.44 -27.07 29.20
N VAL A 32 34.44 -25.74 29.14
CA VAL A 32 34.18 -25.00 27.89
C VAL A 32 35.16 -25.49 26.84
N VAL A 33 34.69 -26.32 25.90
CA VAL A 33 35.38 -26.54 24.64
C VAL A 33 35.31 -25.22 23.91
N ALA A 34 36.44 -24.53 23.79
CA ALA A 34 36.51 -23.24 23.10
C ALA A 34 36.49 -23.44 21.58
N CYS A 35 35.38 -23.97 21.06
CA CYS A 35 35.04 -23.92 19.65
C CYS A 35 35.02 -22.45 19.24
N ARG A 36 35.92 -22.08 18.34
CA ARG A 36 35.97 -20.74 17.78
C ARG A 36 34.74 -20.57 16.91
N ALA A 37 34.09 -19.41 16.98
CA ALA A 37 33.15 -18.98 15.95
C ALA A 37 33.89 -18.89 14.59
N THR A 38 33.83 -19.97 13.81
CA THR A 38 34.19 -20.01 12.39
C THR A 38 32.89 -19.99 11.60
N ALA A 39 32.79 -19.10 10.62
CA ALA A 39 31.59 -18.91 9.80
C ALA A 39 31.01 -20.23 9.28
N ASP A 40 29.69 -20.30 9.16
CA ASP A 40 28.97 -21.49 8.69
C ASP A 40 29.40 -21.86 7.26
N HIS A 41 30.30 -22.85 7.13
CA HIS A 41 30.92 -23.23 5.84
C HIS A 41 29.90 -23.81 4.82
N ARG A 42 28.66 -24.03 5.26
CA ARG A 42 27.55 -24.62 4.51
C ARG A 42 26.78 -23.58 3.67
N TRP A 43 26.91 -22.30 4.01
CA TRP A 43 26.19 -21.17 3.40
C TRP A 43 27.15 -20.12 2.84
N ASN A 44 27.32 -20.06 1.52
CA ASN A 44 28.29 -19.18 0.87
C ASN A 44 27.74 -17.78 0.52
N ILE A 45 26.93 -17.17 1.40
CA ILE A 45 26.54 -15.76 1.31
C ILE A 45 26.91 -15.07 2.63
N SER A 46 27.63 -13.96 2.55
CA SER A 46 28.01 -13.18 3.74
C SER A 46 26.85 -12.28 4.19
N GLU A 47 26.58 -12.28 5.50
CA GLU A 47 25.52 -11.48 6.12
C GLU A 47 25.84 -9.97 6.11
N ASP A 48 27.12 -9.58 6.00
CA ASP A 48 27.54 -8.17 5.83
C ASP A 48 27.10 -7.57 4.49
N VAL A 49 26.72 -8.39 3.51
CA VAL A 49 26.38 -7.94 2.14
C VAL A 49 25.13 -7.06 2.13
N ALA A 50 24.28 -7.11 3.17
CA ALA A 50 23.17 -6.16 3.37
C ALA A 50 23.62 -4.68 3.33
N ALA A 51 24.87 -4.37 3.71
CA ALA A 51 25.45 -3.02 3.61
C ALA A 51 25.96 -2.64 2.21
N THR A 52 25.97 -3.59 1.26
CA THR A 52 26.44 -3.42 -0.14
C THR A 52 25.35 -3.62 -1.19
N LEU A 53 24.11 -3.91 -0.76
CA LEU A 53 22.94 -3.97 -1.64
C LEU A 53 22.72 -2.64 -2.36
N LYS A 54 22.86 -2.64 -3.69
CA LYS A 54 22.37 -1.54 -4.53
C LYS A 54 20.85 -1.65 -4.63
N ARG A 55 20.13 -0.64 -4.15
CA ARG A 55 18.70 -0.47 -4.44
C ARG A 55 18.48 -0.37 -5.95
N CYS A 56 17.55 -1.15 -6.48
CA CYS A 56 17.12 -1.02 -7.87
C CYS A 56 16.10 0.11 -7.98
N SER A 57 16.52 1.27 -8.47
CA SER A 57 15.60 2.35 -8.82
C SER A 57 14.87 2.04 -10.11
N PHE A 58 13.59 1.71 -10.02
CA PHE A 58 12.73 1.61 -11.19
C PHE A 58 12.37 2.99 -11.70
N SER A 59 12.60 3.18 -12.99
CA SER A 59 12.19 4.35 -13.74
C SER A 59 10.69 4.25 -14.07
N GLU A 60 10.07 5.36 -14.44
CA GLU A 60 8.64 5.37 -14.81
C GLU A 60 8.36 4.49 -16.05
N THR A 61 9.38 4.19 -16.88
CA THR A 61 9.28 3.22 -18.00
C THR A 61 8.90 1.87 -17.49
N PHE A 62 9.68 1.41 -16.52
CA PHE A 62 9.56 0.09 -15.99
C PHE A 62 8.20 -0.12 -15.32
N TRP A 63 7.70 0.87 -14.57
CA TRP A 63 6.38 0.80 -13.94
C TRP A 63 5.22 0.83 -14.94
N ARG A 64 5.31 1.67 -15.97
CA ARG A 64 4.28 1.77 -16.99
C ARG A 64 4.26 0.58 -17.92
N GLU A 65 5.42 0.15 -18.42
CA GLU A 65 5.54 -1.07 -19.21
C GLU A 65 5.04 -2.28 -18.40
N TYR A 66 5.23 -2.29 -17.08
CA TYR A 66 4.64 -3.28 -16.17
C TYR A 66 3.10 -3.18 -16.09
N GLU A 67 2.52 -2.00 -15.90
CA GLU A 67 1.06 -1.80 -15.90
C GLU A 67 0.42 -2.19 -17.26
N GLU A 68 1.00 -1.72 -18.37
CA GLU A 68 0.62 -2.07 -19.74
C GLU A 68 0.70 -3.61 -19.96
N LYS A 69 1.71 -4.29 -19.40
CA LYS A 69 1.87 -5.76 -19.50
C LYS A 69 0.98 -6.55 -18.56
N MET A 70 0.65 -6.03 -17.39
CA MET A 70 -0.33 -6.60 -16.47
C MET A 70 -1.70 -6.68 -17.14
N GLU A 71 -2.16 -5.57 -17.73
CA GLU A 71 -3.44 -5.54 -18.45
C GLU A 71 -3.40 -6.43 -19.71
N GLU A 72 -2.31 -6.40 -20.51
CA GLU A 72 -2.17 -7.27 -21.68
C GLU A 72 -2.29 -8.76 -21.30
N VAL A 73 -1.63 -9.20 -20.22
CA VAL A 73 -1.67 -10.59 -19.77
C VAL A 73 -3.07 -10.98 -19.27
N GLY A 74 -3.75 -10.13 -18.51
CA GLY A 74 -5.13 -10.38 -18.06
C GLY A 74 -6.13 -10.43 -19.23
N GLN A 75 -6.04 -9.50 -20.18
CA GLN A 75 -6.88 -9.51 -21.39
C GLN A 75 -6.65 -10.76 -22.25
N LEU A 76 -5.38 -11.14 -22.50
CA LEU A 76 -5.04 -12.34 -23.27
C LEU A 76 -5.51 -13.63 -22.55
N LEU A 77 -5.42 -13.68 -21.22
CA LEU A 77 -5.84 -14.83 -20.41
C LEU A 77 -7.34 -15.10 -20.57
N LEU A 78 -8.15 -14.05 -20.56
CA LEU A 78 -9.58 -14.14 -20.82
C LEU A 78 -9.90 -14.42 -22.30
N GLN A 79 -9.10 -13.93 -23.25
CA GLN A 79 -9.32 -14.21 -24.68
C GLN A 79 -9.08 -15.68 -25.02
N GLU A 80 -7.94 -16.25 -24.61
CA GLU A 80 -7.53 -17.61 -24.95
C GLU A 80 -8.53 -18.69 -24.46
N GLU A 81 -9.19 -18.50 -23.30
CA GLU A 81 -10.22 -19.45 -22.84
C GLU A 81 -11.49 -19.46 -23.68
N ASN A 82 -11.86 -18.32 -24.27
CA ASN A 82 -13.02 -18.25 -25.18
C ASN A 82 -12.71 -18.85 -26.56
N GLU A 83 -11.45 -18.86 -27.00
CA GLU A 83 -11.02 -19.51 -28.25
C GLU A 83 -10.81 -21.02 -28.07
N ASN A 84 -10.08 -21.43 -27.03
CA ASN A 84 -9.79 -22.83 -26.73
C ASN A 84 -9.64 -23.07 -25.21
N PRO A 85 -10.58 -23.78 -24.57
CA PRO A 85 -10.50 -24.17 -23.16
C PRO A 85 -9.16 -24.77 -22.70
N MET A 86 -8.49 -25.55 -23.56
CA MET A 86 -7.20 -26.16 -23.22
C MET A 86 -6.06 -25.13 -23.17
N ASP A 87 -6.07 -24.13 -24.05
CA ASP A 87 -5.06 -23.09 -24.08
C ASP A 87 -5.23 -22.12 -22.89
N GLY A 88 -6.47 -21.81 -22.51
CA GLY A 88 -6.77 -21.09 -21.27
C GLY A 88 -6.21 -21.81 -20.04
N LEU A 89 -6.38 -23.13 -19.93
CA LEU A 89 -5.78 -23.94 -18.86
C LEU A 89 -4.24 -23.92 -18.89
N MET A 90 -3.63 -24.00 -20.07
CA MET A 90 -2.17 -23.90 -20.23
C MET A 90 -1.62 -22.53 -19.82
N PHE A 91 -2.36 -21.45 -20.07
CA PHE A 91 -1.96 -20.09 -19.66
C PHE A 91 -2.12 -19.87 -18.15
N VAL A 92 -3.22 -20.36 -17.54
CA VAL A 92 -3.37 -20.40 -16.07
C VAL A 92 -2.21 -21.15 -15.41
N ASP A 93 -1.80 -22.30 -15.97
CA ASP A 93 -0.63 -23.05 -15.48
C ASP A 93 0.66 -22.25 -15.61
N ALA A 94 0.88 -21.58 -16.75
CA ALA A 94 2.07 -20.79 -16.98
C ALA A 94 2.19 -19.62 -15.98
N ILE A 95 1.09 -18.94 -15.68
CA ILE A 95 0.99 -17.87 -14.67
C ILE A 95 1.33 -18.40 -13.26
N GLN A 96 0.77 -19.55 -12.88
CA GLN A 96 1.09 -20.19 -11.60
C GLN A 96 2.56 -20.65 -11.52
N ARG A 97 3.12 -21.19 -12.61
CA ARG A 97 4.52 -21.64 -12.68
C ARG A 97 5.56 -20.52 -12.63
N VAL A 98 5.23 -19.30 -13.09
CA VAL A 98 6.09 -18.13 -12.85
C VAL A 98 5.87 -17.50 -11.47
N GLY A 99 4.73 -17.77 -10.83
CA GLY A 99 4.42 -17.33 -9.46
C GLY A 99 3.80 -15.94 -9.37
N ILE A 100 3.04 -15.53 -10.39
CA ILE A 100 2.35 -14.22 -10.46
C ILE A 100 0.82 -14.36 -10.38
N ASP A 101 0.33 -15.53 -9.98
CA ASP A 101 -1.11 -15.89 -9.89
C ASP A 101 -1.93 -14.98 -8.97
N HIS A 102 -1.29 -14.35 -7.99
CA HIS A 102 -1.91 -13.40 -7.06
C HIS A 102 -2.44 -12.12 -7.73
N HIS A 103 -2.00 -11.82 -8.96
CA HIS A 103 -2.49 -10.69 -9.76
C HIS A 103 -3.72 -11.00 -10.61
N PHE A 104 -4.01 -12.29 -10.83
CA PHE A 104 -5.03 -12.76 -11.78
C PHE A 104 -6.05 -13.69 -11.11
N GLU A 105 -6.31 -13.51 -9.82
CA GLU A 105 -7.15 -14.43 -9.05
C GLU A 105 -8.60 -14.49 -9.56
N GLU A 106 -9.14 -13.36 -10.05
CA GLU A 106 -10.51 -13.29 -10.56
C GLU A 106 -10.64 -13.99 -11.92
N GLU A 107 -9.69 -13.77 -12.84
CA GLU A 107 -9.65 -14.41 -14.15
C GLU A 107 -9.40 -15.93 -14.02
N ILE A 108 -8.49 -16.34 -13.14
CA ILE A 108 -8.22 -17.75 -12.85
C ILE A 108 -9.47 -18.42 -12.25
N GLU A 109 -10.16 -17.77 -11.31
CA GLU A 109 -11.41 -18.29 -10.73
C GLU A 109 -12.56 -18.31 -11.74
N MET A 110 -12.66 -17.32 -12.63
CA MET A 110 -13.63 -17.30 -13.74
C MET A 110 -13.40 -18.46 -14.72
N ILE A 111 -12.16 -18.65 -15.17
CA ILE A 111 -11.77 -19.72 -16.09
C ILE A 111 -12.03 -21.09 -15.45
N LEU A 112 -11.44 -21.37 -14.28
CA LEU A 112 -11.57 -22.66 -13.63
C LEU A 112 -13.02 -22.94 -13.20
N GLY A 113 -13.76 -21.91 -12.80
CA GLY A 113 -15.19 -22.00 -12.48
C GLY A 113 -16.12 -22.20 -13.68
N ARG A 114 -15.74 -21.77 -14.90
CA ARG A 114 -16.41 -22.16 -16.16
C ARG A 114 -16.11 -23.63 -16.46
N GLN A 115 -14.83 -23.99 -16.50
CA GLN A 115 -14.36 -25.33 -16.86
C GLN A 115 -14.93 -26.42 -15.95
N TYR A 116 -15.03 -26.18 -14.64
CA TYR A 116 -15.67 -27.09 -13.68
C TYR A 116 -17.18 -27.29 -13.94
N LYS A 117 -17.91 -26.26 -14.39
CA LYS A 117 -19.35 -26.35 -14.69
C LYS A 117 -19.64 -27.14 -15.97
N PHE A 118 -18.69 -27.17 -16.92
CA PHE A 118 -18.84 -27.93 -18.17
C PHE A 118 -18.37 -29.39 -18.04
N TRP A 119 -17.45 -29.69 -17.12
CA TRP A 119 -16.94 -31.05 -16.81
C TRP A 119 -18.04 -32.11 -16.76
N GLY A 120 -19.07 -31.88 -15.94
CA GLY A 120 -20.16 -32.83 -15.71
C GLY A 120 -21.16 -32.99 -16.85
N LYS A 121 -20.91 -32.44 -18.05
CA LYS A 121 -21.88 -32.42 -19.16
C LYS A 121 -21.42 -32.99 -20.50
N SER A 122 -20.13 -32.93 -20.88
CA SER A 122 -19.80 -33.11 -22.31
C SER A 122 -18.44 -33.70 -22.71
N VAL A 123 -17.50 -34.01 -21.80
CA VAL A 123 -16.14 -34.39 -22.23
C VAL A 123 -15.66 -35.70 -21.61
N CYS A 124 -15.54 -36.73 -22.47
CA CYS A 124 -14.73 -37.91 -22.19
C CYS A 124 -13.31 -37.64 -22.71
N PHE A 125 -12.42 -37.23 -21.81
CA PHE A 125 -11.04 -36.91 -22.16
C PHE A 125 -10.25 -38.19 -22.44
N HIS A 126 -9.78 -38.34 -23.67
CA HIS A 126 -8.93 -39.45 -24.10
C HIS A 126 -7.42 -39.09 -24.04
N ASP A 127 -7.09 -37.84 -23.72
CA ASP A 127 -5.73 -37.33 -23.57
C ASP A 127 -5.33 -37.28 -22.09
N LEU A 128 -4.19 -37.89 -21.76
CA LEU A 128 -3.64 -37.95 -20.41
C LEU A 128 -3.14 -36.57 -19.94
N HIS A 129 -2.59 -35.77 -20.85
CA HIS A 129 -2.09 -34.44 -20.54
C HIS A 129 -3.21 -33.49 -20.09
N HIS A 130 -4.31 -33.40 -20.86
CA HIS A 130 -5.47 -32.58 -20.53
C HIS A 130 -6.10 -32.98 -19.18
N VAL A 131 -6.39 -34.27 -18.93
CA VAL A 131 -6.99 -34.70 -17.65
C VAL A 131 -6.11 -34.33 -16.46
N SER A 132 -4.80 -34.58 -16.58
CA SER A 132 -3.86 -34.34 -15.49
C SER A 132 -3.70 -32.84 -15.22
N LEU A 133 -3.60 -32.01 -16.26
CA LEU A 133 -3.58 -30.54 -16.14
C LEU A 133 -4.86 -30.01 -15.50
N PHE A 134 -6.03 -30.45 -15.98
CA PHE A 134 -7.34 -30.05 -15.50
C PHE A 134 -7.55 -30.41 -14.02
N PHE A 135 -7.32 -31.68 -13.65
CA PHE A 135 -7.40 -32.17 -12.27
C PHE A 135 -6.51 -31.35 -11.34
N ARG A 136 -5.26 -31.08 -11.78
CA ARG A 136 -4.28 -30.33 -11.02
C ARG A 136 -4.72 -28.89 -10.76
N LEU A 137 -5.00 -28.10 -11.80
CA LEU A 137 -5.33 -26.68 -11.66
C LEU A 137 -6.60 -26.47 -10.81
N LEU A 138 -7.61 -27.33 -11.00
CA LEU A 138 -8.82 -27.32 -10.18
C LEU A 138 -8.52 -27.62 -8.71
N ARG A 139 -7.74 -28.66 -8.39
CA ARG A 139 -7.37 -28.95 -6.99
C ARG A 139 -6.48 -27.88 -6.36
N GLN A 140 -5.60 -27.22 -7.12
CA GLN A 140 -4.83 -26.06 -6.64
C GLN A 140 -5.76 -24.89 -6.24
N GLN A 141 -6.78 -24.60 -7.06
CA GLN A 141 -7.73 -23.52 -6.78
C GLN A 141 -8.74 -23.85 -5.66
N GLY A 142 -9.04 -25.14 -5.47
CA GLY A 142 -9.92 -25.66 -4.40
C GLY A 142 -11.23 -26.28 -4.90
N TYR A 143 -11.30 -26.70 -6.16
CA TYR A 143 -12.42 -27.46 -6.73
C TYR A 143 -12.25 -28.96 -6.51
N TYR A 144 -13.31 -29.66 -6.08
CA TYR A 144 -13.26 -31.11 -5.88
C TYR A 144 -13.37 -31.86 -7.20
N VAL A 145 -12.31 -32.59 -7.56
CA VAL A 145 -12.27 -33.55 -8.67
C VAL A 145 -11.84 -34.90 -8.07
N SER A 146 -12.61 -35.98 -8.30
CA SER A 146 -12.18 -37.31 -7.82
C SER A 146 -10.96 -37.80 -8.62
N ALA A 147 -10.02 -38.44 -7.92
CA ALA A 147 -8.91 -39.16 -8.52
C ALA A 147 -9.38 -40.35 -9.41
N ASP A 148 -10.62 -40.81 -9.26
CA ASP A 148 -11.21 -41.88 -10.09
C ASP A 148 -11.24 -41.57 -11.59
N VAL A 149 -11.10 -40.29 -11.98
CA VAL A 149 -10.97 -39.90 -13.40
C VAL A 149 -9.82 -40.64 -14.10
N PHE A 150 -8.76 -40.99 -13.38
CA PHE A 150 -7.62 -41.70 -13.93
C PHE A 150 -7.89 -43.19 -14.22
N ASN A 151 -9.05 -43.75 -13.82
CA ASN A 151 -9.47 -45.10 -14.24
C ASN A 151 -9.66 -45.21 -15.75
N ASN A 152 -9.96 -44.10 -16.44
CA ASN A 152 -10.07 -44.06 -17.91
C ASN A 152 -8.75 -44.42 -18.62
N PHE A 153 -7.62 -44.33 -17.91
CA PHE A 153 -6.28 -44.66 -18.40
C PHE A 153 -5.79 -46.03 -17.90
N LYS A 154 -6.69 -46.87 -17.36
CA LYS A 154 -6.40 -48.22 -16.87
C LYS A 154 -6.96 -49.32 -17.78
N GLY A 155 -6.22 -50.42 -17.88
CA GLY A 155 -6.62 -51.64 -18.54
C GLY A 155 -7.62 -52.48 -17.74
N LYS A 156 -8.12 -53.56 -18.36
CA LYS A 156 -9.06 -54.51 -17.72
C LYS A 156 -8.45 -55.32 -16.57
N ASP A 157 -7.12 -55.25 -16.41
CA ASP A 157 -6.36 -55.80 -15.29
C ASP A 157 -6.22 -54.82 -14.11
N GLY A 158 -6.76 -53.61 -14.23
CA GLY A 158 -6.73 -52.57 -13.20
C GLY A 158 -5.43 -51.77 -13.14
N LYS A 159 -4.51 -51.93 -14.08
CA LYS A 159 -3.23 -51.19 -14.16
C LYS A 159 -3.28 -50.08 -15.20
N PHE A 160 -2.43 -49.07 -15.08
CA PHE A 160 -2.27 -48.05 -16.11
C PHE A 160 -1.81 -48.65 -17.44
N LEU A 161 -2.33 -48.13 -18.56
CA LEU A 161 -2.10 -48.69 -19.89
C LEU A 161 -0.63 -48.50 -20.33
N GLU A 162 0.04 -49.60 -20.66
CA GLU A 162 1.44 -49.66 -21.10
C GLU A 162 1.76 -48.84 -22.37
N GLU A 163 0.75 -48.38 -23.12
CA GLU A 163 0.93 -47.49 -24.27
C GLU A 163 1.22 -46.03 -23.86
N LEU A 164 0.77 -45.61 -22.67
CA LEU A 164 0.94 -44.26 -22.13
C LEU A 164 2.42 -43.91 -21.88
N LYS A 165 3.32 -44.90 -21.82
CA LYS A 165 4.77 -44.66 -21.71
C LYS A 165 5.39 -43.93 -22.91
N GLN A 166 4.63 -43.76 -24.00
CA GLN A 166 5.02 -42.95 -25.15
C GLN A 166 4.63 -41.47 -24.99
N ASP A 167 3.60 -41.16 -24.19
CA ASP A 167 3.16 -39.80 -23.91
C ASP A 167 3.92 -39.18 -22.73
N VAL A 168 5.16 -38.77 -23.00
CA VAL A 168 6.03 -38.10 -22.02
C VAL A 168 5.36 -36.86 -21.41
N ARG A 169 4.58 -36.09 -22.18
CA ARG A 169 3.91 -34.87 -21.70
C ARG A 169 2.76 -35.19 -20.75
N GLY A 170 1.93 -36.18 -21.10
CA GLY A 170 0.89 -36.70 -20.21
C GLY A 170 1.45 -37.29 -18.93
N LEU A 171 2.55 -38.06 -19.00
CA LEU A 171 3.22 -38.58 -17.81
C LEU A 171 3.77 -37.46 -16.89
N MET A 172 4.37 -36.41 -17.46
CA MET A 172 4.85 -35.25 -16.68
C MET A 172 3.68 -34.54 -15.98
N ALA A 173 2.57 -34.31 -16.70
CA ALA A 173 1.37 -33.71 -16.12
C ALA A 173 0.72 -34.61 -15.06
N LEU A 174 0.71 -35.94 -15.26
CA LEU A 174 0.19 -36.94 -14.31
C LEU A 174 1.01 -36.95 -13.01
N TYR A 175 2.34 -36.89 -13.12
CA TYR A 175 3.23 -36.81 -11.96
C TYR A 175 2.99 -35.55 -11.13
N GLU A 176 2.84 -34.40 -11.81
CA GLU A 176 2.49 -33.11 -11.18
C GLU A 176 1.09 -33.13 -10.54
N ALA A 177 0.11 -33.73 -11.22
CA ALA A 177 -1.24 -33.91 -10.69
C ALA A 177 -1.27 -34.77 -9.43
N ALA A 178 -0.44 -35.81 -9.36
CA ALA A 178 -0.39 -36.72 -8.22
C ALA A 178 0.12 -36.09 -6.92
N GLN A 179 0.77 -34.93 -7.00
CA GLN A 179 1.21 -34.17 -5.83
C GLN A 179 0.05 -33.55 -5.04
N LEU A 180 -1.15 -33.47 -5.63
CA LEU A 180 -2.40 -33.00 -5.03
C LEU A 180 -3.31 -34.12 -4.52
N SER A 181 -2.74 -35.32 -4.33
CA SER A 181 -3.40 -36.46 -3.69
C SER A 181 -3.87 -36.14 -2.26
N PHE A 182 -5.01 -36.71 -1.88
CA PHE A 182 -5.51 -36.75 -0.50
C PHE A 182 -5.26 -38.13 0.12
N LYS A 183 -5.34 -38.21 1.45
CA LYS A 183 -5.10 -39.46 2.19
C LYS A 183 -6.22 -40.48 1.90
N GLY A 184 -5.85 -41.61 1.31
CA GLY A 184 -6.76 -42.72 0.97
C GLY A 184 -7.03 -42.89 -0.53
N GLU A 185 -6.54 -41.99 -1.39
CA GLU A 185 -6.74 -42.06 -2.84
C GLU A 185 -5.69 -42.97 -3.52
N THR A 186 -5.89 -44.29 -3.50
CA THR A 186 -4.87 -45.24 -4.00
C THR A 186 -4.54 -45.07 -5.48
N ILE A 187 -5.53 -44.72 -6.32
CA ILE A 187 -5.34 -44.59 -7.77
C ILE A 187 -4.35 -43.49 -8.16
N ILE A 188 -4.30 -42.39 -7.39
CA ILE A 188 -3.38 -41.27 -7.67
C ILE A 188 -1.98 -41.54 -7.10
N ASP A 189 -1.87 -42.38 -6.07
CA ASP A 189 -0.57 -42.96 -5.64
C ASP A 189 -0.01 -43.91 -6.72
N GLU A 190 -0.83 -44.82 -7.25
CA GLU A 190 -0.45 -45.66 -8.40
C GLU A 190 -0.05 -44.83 -9.63
N ALA A 191 -0.75 -43.72 -9.88
CA ALA A 191 -0.44 -42.79 -10.97
C ALA A 191 0.92 -42.08 -10.76
N GLN A 192 1.26 -41.72 -9.52
CA GLN A 192 2.56 -41.16 -9.17
C GLN A 192 3.68 -42.15 -9.47
N ASP A 193 3.53 -43.41 -9.05
CA ASP A 193 4.57 -44.42 -9.21
C ASP A 193 4.72 -44.86 -10.67
N PHE A 194 3.61 -45.01 -11.41
CA PHE A 194 3.61 -45.28 -12.85
C PHE A 194 4.30 -44.17 -13.66
N SER A 195 3.91 -42.91 -13.44
CA SER A 195 4.54 -41.76 -14.12
C SER A 195 6.01 -41.62 -13.74
N ARG A 196 6.36 -41.72 -12.45
CA ARG A 196 7.75 -41.68 -11.98
C ARG A 196 8.61 -42.78 -12.60
N LEU A 197 8.09 -44.00 -12.70
CA LEU A 197 8.81 -45.14 -13.28
C LEU A 197 9.15 -44.88 -14.76
N HIS A 198 8.15 -44.53 -15.57
CA HIS A 198 8.37 -44.34 -17.01
C HIS A 198 9.18 -43.09 -17.33
N LEU A 199 9.00 -41.99 -16.59
CA LEU A 199 9.83 -40.78 -16.73
C LEU A 199 11.29 -41.03 -16.33
N SER A 200 11.53 -41.80 -15.25
CA SER A 200 12.89 -42.21 -14.86
C SER A 200 13.52 -43.16 -15.89
N GLY A 201 12.72 -44.09 -16.44
CA GLY A 201 13.15 -44.98 -17.53
C GLY A 201 13.53 -44.21 -18.80
N TYR A 202 12.81 -43.16 -19.15
CA TYR A 202 13.13 -42.28 -20.29
C TYR A 202 14.54 -41.67 -20.16
N LEU A 203 14.87 -41.14 -18.98
CA LEU A 203 16.19 -40.58 -18.67
C LEU A 203 17.32 -41.63 -18.71
N LEU A 204 17.02 -42.91 -18.43
CA LEU A 204 18.00 -43.99 -18.43
C LEU A 204 18.24 -44.58 -19.84
N HIS A 205 17.19 -44.80 -20.63
CA HIS A 205 17.28 -45.51 -21.90
C HIS A 205 17.91 -44.70 -23.05
N GLN A 206 17.91 -43.37 -22.99
CA GLN A 206 18.38 -42.52 -24.10
C GLN A 206 19.87 -42.18 -24.11
N ASN A 207 20.64 -42.51 -23.07
CA ASN A 207 22.10 -42.30 -23.00
C ASN A 207 22.93 -43.09 -24.04
N GLN A 208 22.28 -43.77 -25.00
CA GLN A 208 22.90 -44.55 -26.07
C GLN A 208 22.60 -44.00 -27.49
N ASN A 209 21.76 -42.97 -27.64
CA ASN A 209 21.41 -42.38 -28.95
C ASN A 209 21.81 -40.91 -29.07
N LEU A 210 22.67 -40.61 -30.05
CA LEU A 210 23.32 -39.31 -30.31
C LEU A 210 22.40 -38.18 -30.83
N CYS A 211 21.07 -38.33 -30.73
CA CYS A 211 20.10 -37.35 -31.21
C CYS A 211 18.92 -37.28 -30.24
N CYS A 212 19.07 -36.48 -29.17
CA CYS A 212 18.08 -36.33 -28.11
C CYS A 212 17.77 -34.85 -27.85
N ASP A 213 16.51 -34.57 -27.50
CA ASP A 213 16.08 -33.28 -26.98
C ASP A 213 16.57 -33.13 -25.53
N HIS A 214 17.66 -32.38 -25.37
CA HIS A 214 18.26 -32.06 -24.08
C HIS A 214 17.32 -31.20 -23.21
N GLU A 215 16.46 -30.38 -23.80
CA GLU A 215 15.53 -29.51 -23.07
C GLU A 215 14.39 -30.34 -22.47
N LEU A 216 13.85 -31.31 -23.21
CA LEU A 216 12.86 -32.27 -22.69
C LEU A 216 13.44 -33.14 -21.57
N GLN A 217 14.66 -33.64 -21.70
CA GLN A 217 15.31 -34.42 -20.63
C GLN A 217 15.51 -33.59 -19.35
N GLU A 218 15.88 -32.31 -19.49
CA GLU A 218 16.00 -31.38 -18.36
C GLU A 218 14.63 -31.03 -17.77
N ALA A 219 13.58 -30.88 -18.59
CA ALA A 219 12.21 -30.66 -18.12
C ALA A 219 11.67 -31.86 -17.32
N ILE A 220 11.95 -33.11 -17.74
CA ILE A 220 11.62 -34.33 -16.99
C ILE A 220 12.39 -34.35 -15.65
N ARG A 221 13.70 -34.08 -15.68
CA ARG A 221 14.55 -34.02 -14.47
C ARG A 221 14.02 -33.01 -13.45
N ASN A 222 13.68 -31.80 -13.90
CA ASN A 222 13.09 -30.77 -13.04
C ASN A 222 11.70 -31.18 -12.54
N THR A 223 10.86 -31.81 -13.37
CA THR A 223 9.53 -32.29 -12.94
C THR A 223 9.61 -33.33 -11.83
N LEU A 224 10.54 -34.30 -11.94
CA LEU A 224 10.74 -35.35 -10.94
C LEU A 224 11.43 -34.87 -9.65
N THR A 225 12.26 -33.83 -9.72
CA THR A 225 13.06 -33.33 -8.58
C THR A 225 12.38 -32.16 -7.87
N HIS A 226 11.69 -31.32 -8.63
CA HIS A 226 11.09 -30.05 -8.19
C HIS A 226 9.65 -29.90 -8.73
N PRO A 227 8.73 -30.84 -8.40
CA PRO A 227 7.34 -30.73 -8.81
C PRO A 227 6.73 -29.42 -8.32
N HIS A 228 5.97 -28.74 -9.19
CA HIS A 228 5.51 -27.37 -9.00
C HIS A 228 4.69 -27.19 -7.73
N HIS A 229 3.78 -28.13 -7.41
CA HIS A 229 2.94 -28.01 -6.22
C HIS A 229 3.74 -27.98 -4.91
N LYS A 230 4.87 -28.68 -4.85
CA LYS A 230 5.73 -28.81 -3.64
C LYS A 230 6.95 -27.87 -3.65
N THR A 231 7.13 -27.05 -4.69
CA THR A 231 8.30 -26.17 -4.88
C THR A 231 7.87 -24.70 -4.87
N ILE A 232 8.71 -23.78 -4.37
CA ILE A 232 8.50 -22.34 -4.53
C ILE A 232 8.61 -21.98 -6.03
N PRO A 233 7.57 -21.45 -6.70
CA PRO A 233 7.55 -21.29 -8.17
C PRO A 233 8.73 -20.49 -8.73
N ARG A 234 9.20 -19.48 -7.96
CA ARG A 234 10.35 -18.63 -8.27
C ARG A 234 11.64 -19.39 -8.63
N LEU A 235 11.82 -20.61 -8.13
CA LEU A 235 12.99 -21.46 -8.43
C LEU A 235 12.92 -22.09 -9.82
N THR A 236 11.74 -22.58 -10.22
CA THR A 236 11.52 -23.28 -11.49
C THR A 236 11.08 -22.34 -12.62
N ALA A 237 10.54 -21.16 -12.29
CA ALA A 237 10.08 -20.14 -13.23
C ALA A 237 11.07 -19.84 -14.36
N LYS A 238 12.37 -19.73 -14.06
CA LYS A 238 13.40 -19.49 -15.11
C LYS A 238 13.54 -20.67 -16.06
N ALA A 239 13.60 -21.90 -15.56
CA ALA A 239 13.72 -23.09 -16.40
C ALA A 239 12.46 -23.27 -17.27
N PHE A 240 11.28 -23.06 -16.68
CA PHE A 240 10.00 -23.10 -17.36
C PHE A 240 9.88 -22.05 -18.47
N LEU A 241 10.21 -20.77 -18.20
CA LEU A 241 10.14 -19.69 -19.18
C LEU A 241 11.13 -19.83 -20.36
N HIS A 242 12.14 -20.69 -20.25
CA HIS A 242 13.15 -20.88 -21.29
C HIS A 242 13.02 -22.20 -22.07
N GLY A 243 12.35 -23.22 -21.55
CA GLY A 243 12.31 -24.56 -22.14
C GLY A 243 11.18 -24.83 -23.14
N ASP A 244 11.36 -25.88 -23.93
CA ASP A 244 10.50 -26.26 -25.08
C ASP A 244 9.06 -26.69 -24.78
N LEU A 245 8.68 -26.74 -23.52
CA LEU A 245 7.26 -26.81 -23.13
C LEU A 245 6.47 -25.58 -23.60
N LEU A 246 7.13 -24.42 -23.79
CA LEU A 246 6.53 -23.18 -24.30
C LEU A 246 6.89 -22.87 -25.78
N LYS A 247 7.53 -23.79 -26.53
CA LYS A 247 7.81 -23.59 -27.97
C LYS A 247 6.53 -23.78 -28.83
N GLY A 248 5.65 -22.79 -28.77
CA GLY A 248 4.56 -22.54 -29.70
C GLY A 248 4.34 -21.03 -29.82
N SER A 249 4.10 -20.47 -31.01
CA SER A 249 4.11 -19.01 -31.23
C SER A 249 2.78 -18.32 -30.88
N LYS A 250 2.27 -18.55 -29.66
CA LYS A 250 1.15 -17.78 -29.09
C LYS A 250 1.66 -16.44 -28.53
N GLN A 251 0.85 -15.39 -28.67
CA GLN A 251 1.22 -14.02 -28.29
C GLN A 251 1.58 -13.92 -26.80
N TRP A 252 0.77 -14.54 -25.93
CA TRP A 252 0.93 -14.44 -24.49
C TRP A 252 2.24 -15.02 -23.93
N HIS A 253 2.89 -15.97 -24.62
CA HIS A 253 4.21 -16.48 -24.18
C HIS A 253 5.26 -15.38 -24.11
N LYS A 254 5.18 -14.37 -24.97
CA LYS A 254 6.08 -13.21 -24.93
C LYS A 254 5.71 -12.30 -23.77
N SER A 255 4.45 -11.86 -23.71
CA SER A 255 3.97 -10.85 -22.75
C SER A 255 4.02 -11.35 -21.31
N LEU A 256 3.73 -12.64 -21.06
CA LEU A 256 3.93 -13.30 -19.77
C LEU A 256 5.41 -13.35 -19.36
N ARG A 257 6.34 -13.60 -20.30
CA ARG A 257 7.78 -13.59 -20.01
C ARG A 257 8.26 -12.17 -19.69
N GLU A 258 7.78 -11.16 -20.41
CA GLU A 258 8.08 -9.75 -20.14
C GLU A 258 7.58 -9.34 -18.75
N LEU A 259 6.32 -9.64 -18.44
CA LEU A 259 5.71 -9.37 -17.13
C LEU A 259 6.42 -10.11 -15.98
N ALA A 260 6.68 -11.42 -16.12
CA ALA A 260 7.37 -12.21 -15.11
C ALA A 260 8.80 -11.69 -14.80
N ASN A 261 9.44 -11.04 -15.77
CA ASN A 261 10.74 -10.41 -15.60
C ASN A 261 10.64 -9.05 -14.88
N MET A 262 9.56 -8.31 -15.08
CA MET A 262 9.26 -7.09 -14.30
C MET A 262 8.92 -7.46 -12.84
N GLU A 263 8.01 -8.41 -12.63
CA GLU A 263 7.73 -9.04 -11.32
C GLU A 263 8.98 -9.60 -10.64
N PHE A 264 9.96 -10.05 -11.43
CA PHE A 264 11.24 -10.46 -10.88
C PHE A 264 11.95 -9.29 -10.19
N LEU A 265 12.12 -8.19 -10.92
CA LEU A 265 12.88 -7.03 -10.49
C LEU A 265 12.16 -6.26 -9.36
N ILE A 266 10.85 -6.07 -9.45
CA ILE A 266 10.01 -5.42 -8.42
C ILE A 266 10.25 -6.09 -7.06
N GLY A 267 10.00 -7.40 -7.00
CA GLY A 267 10.20 -8.17 -5.78
C GLY A 267 11.64 -8.14 -5.30
N LYS A 268 12.63 -8.21 -6.20
CA LYS A 268 14.05 -8.10 -5.81
C LYS A 268 14.33 -6.80 -5.06
N SER A 269 13.90 -5.64 -5.57
CA SER A 269 14.18 -4.37 -4.90
C SER A 269 13.43 -4.24 -3.58
N MET A 270 12.15 -4.63 -3.55
CA MET A 270 11.36 -4.67 -2.32
C MET A 270 12.01 -5.55 -1.25
N HIS A 271 12.43 -6.77 -1.62
CA HIS A 271 13.05 -7.71 -0.70
C HIS A 271 14.45 -7.25 -0.22
N GLN A 272 15.19 -6.49 -1.02
CA GLN A 272 16.42 -5.82 -0.56
C GLN A 272 16.13 -4.76 0.51
N ASP A 273 15.11 -3.93 0.32
CA ASP A 273 14.75 -2.87 1.28
C ASP A 273 14.06 -3.40 2.55
N GLU A 274 13.32 -4.51 2.48
CA GLU A 274 12.88 -5.28 3.65
C GLU A 274 14.08 -5.85 4.42
N LEU A 275 15.02 -6.50 3.74
CA LEU A 275 16.22 -7.05 4.37
C LEU A 275 17.07 -5.96 5.06
N VAL A 276 17.27 -4.80 4.43
CA VAL A 276 17.99 -3.67 5.05
C VAL A 276 17.32 -3.18 6.33
N GLN A 277 15.98 -3.23 6.42
CA GLN A 277 15.26 -2.93 7.66
C GLN A 277 15.47 -4.01 8.73
N ILE A 278 15.47 -5.29 8.34
CA ILE A 278 15.65 -6.44 9.25
C ILE A 278 17.09 -6.50 9.78
N SER A 279 18.11 -6.34 8.92
CA SER A 279 19.51 -6.26 9.34
C SER A 279 19.77 -5.07 10.27
N LYS A 280 19.10 -3.92 10.05
CA LYS A 280 19.14 -2.79 10.98
C LYS A 280 18.47 -3.14 12.31
N TRP A 281 17.25 -3.65 12.28
CA TRP A 281 16.48 -4.04 13.48
C TRP A 281 17.26 -5.01 14.37
N TRP A 282 17.81 -6.08 13.78
CA TRP A 282 18.58 -7.09 14.50
C TRP A 282 19.83 -6.49 15.16
N LYS A 283 20.55 -5.63 14.43
CA LYS A 283 21.71 -4.89 14.93
C LYS A 283 21.35 -3.89 16.04
N ASP A 284 20.23 -3.21 15.93
CA ASP A 284 19.76 -2.22 16.93
C ASP A 284 19.38 -2.88 18.27
N ILE A 285 19.01 -4.17 18.30
CA ILE A 285 18.81 -4.93 19.55
C ILE A 285 20.17 -5.42 20.12
N GLY A 286 21.14 -5.74 19.26
CA GLY A 286 22.51 -6.06 19.68
C GLY A 286 22.72 -7.45 20.31
N LEU A 287 21.79 -8.39 20.11
CA LEU A 287 21.86 -9.73 20.73
C LEU A 287 23.06 -10.55 20.23
N ALA A 288 23.43 -10.40 18.96
CA ALA A 288 24.58 -11.08 18.34
C ALA A 288 25.93 -10.71 19.00
N GLU A 289 26.02 -9.59 19.73
CA GLU A 289 27.23 -9.21 20.48
C GLU A 289 27.23 -9.76 21.93
N GLN A 290 26.11 -10.33 22.41
CA GLN A 290 25.94 -10.75 23.81
C GLN A 290 25.68 -12.25 24.00
N VAL A 291 25.02 -12.91 23.05
CA VAL A 291 24.83 -14.37 23.04
C VAL A 291 25.93 -14.98 22.15
N ALA A 292 27.16 -14.98 22.67
CA ALA A 292 28.37 -15.26 21.89
C ALA A 292 28.46 -16.73 21.47
N ASN A 293 28.28 -16.97 20.15
CA ASN A 293 28.16 -18.23 19.39
C ASN A 293 26.75 -18.50 18.80
N ALA A 294 25.73 -17.68 19.08
CA ALA A 294 24.39 -17.85 18.49
C ALA A 294 24.41 -17.59 16.98
N ARG A 295 23.51 -18.26 16.24
CA ARG A 295 23.30 -18.07 14.80
C ARG A 295 22.93 -16.60 14.55
N ASN A 296 23.73 -15.95 13.72
CA ASN A 296 23.54 -14.56 13.28
C ASN A 296 23.28 -14.56 11.78
N GLN A 297 22.08 -14.97 11.37
CA GLN A 297 21.73 -15.26 9.96
C GLN A 297 20.47 -14.51 9.49
N PRO A 298 20.42 -13.16 9.58
CA PRO A 298 19.26 -12.36 9.15
C PRO A 298 18.83 -12.61 7.70
N ILE A 299 19.74 -12.95 6.78
CA ILE A 299 19.39 -13.33 5.40
C ILE A 299 18.64 -14.67 5.38
N LYS A 300 19.08 -15.69 6.14
CA LYS A 300 18.40 -17.01 6.23
C LYS A 300 16.99 -16.86 6.81
N TRP A 301 16.83 -16.11 7.91
CA TRP A 301 15.53 -15.87 8.55
C TRP A 301 14.58 -15.11 7.63
N TYR A 302 15.08 -14.09 6.93
CA TYR A 302 14.28 -13.33 5.98
C TYR A 302 13.88 -14.16 4.75
N ALA A 303 14.77 -15.02 4.25
CA ALA A 303 14.46 -15.93 3.14
C ALA A 303 13.27 -16.87 3.47
N GLY A 304 13.11 -17.25 4.75
CA GLY A 304 11.92 -17.97 5.24
C GLY A 304 10.63 -17.18 5.03
N SER A 305 10.56 -15.95 5.54
CA SER A 305 9.39 -15.06 5.35
C SER A 305 9.13 -14.72 3.88
N MET A 306 10.19 -14.51 3.10
CA MET A 306 10.16 -14.26 1.65
C MET A 306 9.57 -15.46 0.89
N ALA A 307 9.90 -16.69 1.28
CA ALA A 307 9.30 -17.89 0.70
C ALA A 307 7.83 -18.10 1.13
N ILE A 308 7.49 -17.85 2.41
CA ILE A 308 6.12 -18.00 2.94
C ILE A 308 5.14 -17.03 2.25
N LEU A 309 5.48 -15.74 2.20
CA LEU A 309 4.58 -14.68 1.71
C LEU A 309 4.85 -14.25 0.26
N MET A 310 5.90 -14.80 -0.37
CA MET A 310 6.29 -14.52 -1.76
C MET A 310 6.41 -13.00 -2.05
N ASN A 311 6.19 -12.62 -3.31
CA ASN A 311 6.44 -11.30 -3.87
C ASN A 311 5.35 -10.25 -3.59
N ASP A 312 4.21 -10.64 -2.99
CA ASP A 312 3.05 -9.77 -2.79
C ASP A 312 3.44 -8.44 -2.12
N PRO A 313 3.32 -7.29 -2.81
CA PRO A 313 3.75 -6.01 -2.26
C PRO A 313 2.95 -5.59 -1.01
N THR A 314 1.70 -6.01 -0.90
CA THR A 314 0.82 -5.68 0.23
C THR A 314 1.28 -6.33 1.53
N LEU A 315 2.02 -7.44 1.45
CA LEU A 315 2.47 -8.25 2.59
C LEU A 315 3.86 -7.87 3.12
N CYS A 316 4.43 -6.73 2.70
CA CYS A 316 5.73 -6.22 3.15
C CYS A 316 5.83 -6.10 4.67
N PHE A 317 4.79 -5.52 5.30
CA PHE A 317 4.72 -5.39 6.76
C PHE A 317 4.75 -6.77 7.45
N GLN A 318 3.98 -7.72 6.92
CA GLN A 318 3.86 -9.07 7.45
C GLN A 318 5.17 -9.85 7.29
N ARG A 319 5.90 -9.72 6.16
CA ARG A 319 7.24 -10.32 5.98
C ARG A 319 8.25 -9.77 7.00
N ILE A 320 8.26 -8.46 7.24
CA ILE A 320 9.17 -7.84 8.21
C ILE A 320 8.89 -8.35 9.64
N GLU A 321 7.63 -8.35 10.10
CA GLU A 321 7.32 -8.79 11.46
C GLU A 321 7.45 -10.31 11.64
N LEU A 322 7.08 -11.12 10.63
CA LEU A 322 7.25 -12.58 10.67
C LEU A 322 8.72 -12.99 10.73
N THR A 323 9.61 -12.24 10.07
CA THR A 323 11.06 -12.52 10.15
C THR A 323 11.62 -12.35 11.56
N LYS A 324 11.06 -11.44 12.35
CA LYS A 324 11.46 -11.26 13.76
C LYS A 324 11.02 -12.46 14.60
N VAL A 325 9.84 -13.01 14.33
CA VAL A 325 9.37 -14.26 14.96
C VAL A 325 10.31 -15.41 14.61
N ILE A 326 10.68 -15.59 13.33
CA ILE A 326 11.62 -16.62 12.90
C ILE A 326 13.00 -16.45 13.58
N ALA A 327 13.54 -15.22 13.60
CA ALA A 327 14.81 -14.91 14.27
C ALA A 327 14.80 -15.25 15.78
N PHE A 328 13.67 -15.03 16.46
CA PHE A 328 13.53 -15.43 17.87
C PHE A 328 13.34 -16.93 18.08
N ILE A 329 12.81 -17.68 17.11
CA ILE A 329 12.79 -19.16 17.19
C ILE A 329 14.23 -19.66 17.19
N TYR A 330 15.03 -19.30 16.17
CA TYR A 330 16.45 -19.70 16.08
C TYR A 330 17.31 -19.24 17.28
N LEU A 331 17.04 -18.05 17.84
CA LEU A 331 17.76 -17.60 19.04
C LEU A 331 17.37 -18.40 20.30
N LEU A 332 16.13 -18.86 20.41
CA LEU A 332 15.71 -19.69 21.54
C LEU A 332 16.26 -21.11 21.42
N ASP A 333 16.20 -21.70 20.23
CA ASP A 333 16.87 -22.94 19.79
C ASP A 333 18.34 -22.90 20.30
N ASP A 334 19.15 -21.95 19.81
CA ASP A 334 20.54 -21.73 20.25
C ASP A 334 20.73 -21.67 21.77
N ILE A 335 19.84 -20.96 22.49
CA ILE A 335 19.94 -20.75 23.94
C ILE A 335 19.70 -22.05 24.73
N PHE A 336 18.81 -22.91 24.24
CA PHE A 336 18.46 -24.18 24.87
C PHE A 336 19.51 -25.25 24.58
N ASP A 337 20.08 -25.28 23.38
CA ASP A 337 21.02 -26.33 22.97
C ASP A 337 22.47 -26.01 23.40
N LEU A 338 22.92 -24.76 23.23
CA LEU A 338 24.36 -24.41 23.29
C LEU A 338 24.81 -23.69 24.57
N TYR A 339 23.90 -23.25 25.45
CA TYR A 339 24.26 -22.43 26.63
C TYR A 339 23.60 -22.84 27.94
N GLY A 340 22.31 -23.18 27.90
CA GLY A 340 21.50 -23.27 29.10
C GLY A 340 21.70 -24.57 29.88
N THR A 341 22.13 -24.48 31.13
CA THR A 341 21.93 -25.59 32.07
C THR A 341 20.43 -25.78 32.33
N ILE A 342 19.97 -27.01 32.58
CA ILE A 342 18.54 -27.34 32.78
C ILE A 342 17.84 -26.45 33.81
N ASP A 343 18.52 -26.05 34.90
CA ASP A 343 17.98 -25.10 35.88
C ASP A 343 17.72 -23.71 35.28
N GLN A 344 18.67 -23.20 34.50
CA GLN A 344 18.58 -21.90 33.82
C GLN A 344 17.50 -21.90 32.73
N LEU A 345 17.38 -23.00 31.98
CA LEU A 345 16.31 -23.18 30.99
C LEU A 345 14.93 -23.33 31.63
N THR A 346 14.84 -23.98 32.79
CA THR A 346 13.62 -24.06 33.59
C THR A 346 13.22 -22.67 34.11
N LEU A 347 14.17 -21.87 34.59
CA LEU A 347 13.94 -20.47 34.99
C LEU A 347 13.53 -19.57 33.80
N PHE A 348 14.17 -19.73 32.64
CA PHE A 348 13.81 -19.01 31.42
C PHE A 348 12.39 -19.34 30.96
N THR A 349 12.05 -20.63 30.90
CA THR A 349 10.72 -21.12 30.54
C THR A 349 9.66 -20.60 31.52
N HIS A 350 9.93 -20.60 32.83
CA HIS A 350 9.05 -20.00 33.82
C HIS A 350 8.84 -18.49 33.60
N ALA A 351 9.90 -17.75 33.26
CA ALA A 351 9.80 -16.33 32.90
C ALA A 351 8.95 -16.10 31.64
N ILE A 352 9.02 -16.98 30.64
CA ILE A 352 8.18 -16.90 29.42
C ILE A 352 6.70 -17.09 29.77
N HIS A 353 6.33 -18.10 30.57
CA HIS A 353 4.93 -18.29 31.02
C HIS A 353 4.41 -17.11 31.84
N ARG A 354 5.29 -16.47 32.63
CA ARG A 354 4.97 -15.27 33.43
C ARG A 354 4.79 -14.00 32.58
N TRP A 355 5.59 -13.83 31.52
CA TRP A 355 5.48 -12.77 30.51
C TRP A 355 5.47 -11.32 31.07
N ASP A 356 6.37 -11.00 32.01
CA ASP A 356 6.51 -9.65 32.58
C ASP A 356 7.98 -9.23 32.81
N TYR A 357 8.25 -7.92 32.80
CA TYR A 357 9.62 -7.38 32.91
C TYR A 357 10.32 -7.61 34.26
N SER A 358 9.60 -7.93 35.34
CA SER A 358 10.21 -8.28 36.64
C SER A 358 10.69 -9.73 36.69
N ALA A 359 10.27 -10.59 35.75
CA ALA A 359 10.82 -11.94 35.63
C ALA A 359 12.31 -11.95 35.24
N VAL A 360 12.80 -10.85 34.64
CA VAL A 360 14.21 -10.62 34.26
C VAL A 360 15.18 -10.87 35.40
N ASP A 361 14.85 -10.47 36.62
CA ASP A 361 15.82 -10.49 37.73
C ASP A 361 16.13 -11.91 38.22
N MET A 362 15.27 -12.88 37.89
CA MET A 362 15.48 -14.31 38.13
C MET A 362 16.41 -14.96 37.08
N LEU A 363 16.71 -14.29 35.96
CA LEU A 363 17.44 -14.89 34.84
C LEU A 363 18.96 -14.65 34.93
N PRO A 364 19.80 -15.56 34.38
CA PRO A 364 21.21 -15.31 34.11
C PRO A 364 21.43 -14.07 33.24
N SER A 365 22.56 -13.38 33.41
CA SER A 365 22.85 -12.09 32.75
C SER A 365 22.71 -12.12 31.22
N TYR A 366 23.18 -13.19 30.56
CA TYR A 366 23.10 -13.35 29.10
C TYR A 366 21.64 -13.52 28.61
N MET A 367 20.82 -14.28 29.34
CA MET A 367 19.40 -14.49 29.03
C MET A 367 18.52 -13.24 29.19
N ARG A 368 18.91 -12.29 30.05
CA ARG A 368 18.11 -11.09 30.36
C ARG A 368 17.81 -10.23 29.13
N MET A 369 18.76 -10.13 28.19
CA MET A 369 18.59 -9.38 26.95
C MET A 369 17.63 -10.09 25.99
N SER A 370 17.86 -11.39 25.73
CA SER A 370 17.00 -12.19 24.85
C SER A 370 15.55 -12.20 25.32
N TYR A 371 15.32 -12.38 26.63
CA TYR A 371 13.98 -12.28 27.23
C TYR A 371 13.34 -10.90 27.03
N LYS A 372 14.07 -9.82 27.36
CA LYS A 372 13.57 -8.44 27.18
C LYS A 372 13.23 -8.13 25.73
N ALA A 373 14.07 -8.58 24.80
CA ALA A 373 13.93 -8.32 23.37
C ALA A 373 12.74 -9.09 22.76
N LEU A 374 12.57 -10.36 23.13
CA LEU A 374 11.41 -11.17 22.76
C LEU A 374 10.12 -10.56 23.30
N LEU A 375 10.06 -10.31 24.62
CA LEU A 375 8.92 -9.68 25.28
C LEU A 375 8.57 -8.33 24.64
N HIS A 376 9.57 -7.49 24.34
CA HIS A 376 9.35 -6.20 23.68
C HIS A 376 8.81 -6.37 22.26
N THR A 377 9.44 -7.23 21.44
CA THR A 377 9.11 -7.38 20.02
C THR A 377 7.72 -8.02 19.83
N THR A 378 7.40 -9.08 20.58
CA THR A 378 6.07 -9.72 20.48
C THR A 378 4.96 -8.79 20.99
N ASN A 379 5.19 -8.02 22.07
CA ASN A 379 4.24 -6.99 22.50
C ASN A 379 4.09 -5.86 21.45
N GLN A 380 5.17 -5.46 20.75
CA GLN A 380 5.07 -4.52 19.63
C GLN A 380 4.26 -5.08 18.47
N ILE A 381 4.49 -6.33 18.06
CA ILE A 381 3.74 -7.01 16.98
C ILE A 381 2.25 -7.06 17.34
N ALA A 382 1.91 -7.50 18.56
CA ALA A 382 0.53 -7.53 19.04
C ALA A 382 -0.14 -6.15 19.05
N ASN A 383 0.59 -5.10 19.46
CA ASN A 383 0.08 -3.72 19.43
C ASN A 383 -0.10 -3.17 18.01
N LYS A 384 0.75 -3.56 17.04
CA LYS A 384 0.56 -3.21 15.62
C LYS A 384 -0.68 -3.90 15.05
N ILE A 385 -0.87 -5.18 15.34
CA ILE A 385 -2.05 -5.95 14.94
C ILE A 385 -3.32 -5.33 15.55
N GLN A 386 -3.31 -4.93 16.82
CA GLN A 386 -4.45 -4.24 17.43
C GLN A 386 -4.77 -2.89 16.74
N LYS A 387 -3.77 -2.14 16.29
CA LYS A 387 -3.96 -0.89 15.54
C LYS A 387 -4.49 -1.11 14.12
N LEU A 388 -4.11 -2.19 13.45
CA LEU A 388 -4.50 -2.50 12.07
C LEU A 388 -5.87 -3.20 12.01
N HIS A 389 -6.08 -4.19 12.86
CA HIS A 389 -7.17 -5.17 12.77
C HIS A 389 -8.12 -5.16 14.00
N GLY A 390 -7.94 -4.21 14.93
CA GLY A 390 -8.83 -3.95 16.08
C GLY A 390 -8.72 -4.90 17.28
N HIS A 391 -8.08 -6.07 17.13
CA HIS A 391 -7.98 -7.11 18.17
C HIS A 391 -6.54 -7.30 18.65
N ASN A 392 -6.34 -7.56 19.96
CA ASN A 392 -5.01 -7.77 20.53
C ASN A 392 -4.69 -9.27 20.69
N PRO A 393 -3.73 -9.84 19.94
CA PRO A 393 -3.45 -11.28 19.93
C PRO A 393 -2.50 -11.75 21.05
N ILE A 394 -2.03 -10.88 21.95
CA ILE A 394 -0.90 -11.19 22.82
C ILE A 394 -1.11 -12.42 23.71
N ALA A 395 -2.35 -12.71 24.10
CA ALA A 395 -2.68 -13.90 24.89
C ALA A 395 -2.38 -15.21 24.15
N TYR A 396 -2.60 -15.27 22.84
CA TYR A 396 -2.27 -16.41 21.99
C TYR A 396 -0.78 -16.47 21.68
N MET A 397 -0.17 -15.32 21.37
CA MET A 397 1.27 -15.24 21.05
C MET A 397 2.14 -15.68 22.23
N LYS A 398 1.88 -15.20 23.45
CA LYS A 398 2.66 -15.64 24.62
C LYS A 398 2.50 -17.13 24.93
N ALA A 399 1.31 -17.69 24.64
CA ALA A 399 1.05 -19.10 24.85
C ALA A 399 1.88 -19.98 23.89
N THR A 400 2.00 -19.60 22.61
CA THR A 400 2.83 -20.37 21.66
C THR A 400 4.32 -20.31 22.00
N TRP A 401 4.83 -19.16 22.47
CA TRP A 401 6.20 -19.07 23.01
C TRP A 401 6.41 -19.94 24.26
N GLY A 402 5.45 -19.96 25.19
CA GLY A 402 5.49 -20.84 26.37
C GLY A 402 5.48 -22.33 26.01
N SER A 403 4.70 -22.74 24.99
CA SER A 403 4.73 -24.10 24.45
C SER A 403 6.07 -24.43 23.78
N LEU A 404 6.67 -23.49 23.04
CA LEU A 404 7.97 -23.70 22.39
C LEU A 404 9.08 -23.93 23.42
N CYS A 405 9.22 -23.05 24.41
CA CYS A 405 10.22 -23.22 25.47
C CYS A 405 9.98 -24.48 26.31
N ASN A 406 8.74 -24.93 26.50
CA ASN A 406 8.47 -26.22 27.14
C ASN A 406 9.01 -27.40 26.30
N ALA A 407 8.88 -27.37 24.97
CA ALA A 407 9.33 -28.43 24.08
C ALA A 407 10.86 -28.53 24.02
N PHE A 408 11.55 -27.40 23.84
CA PHE A 408 13.02 -27.35 23.93
C PHE A 408 13.53 -27.81 25.31
N LEU A 409 12.81 -27.50 26.41
CA LEU A 409 13.17 -27.97 27.75
C LEU A 409 13.02 -29.50 27.92
N VAL A 410 12.20 -30.16 27.11
CA VAL A 410 12.09 -31.64 27.07
C VAL A 410 13.27 -32.23 26.30
N GLU A 411 13.59 -31.70 25.11
CA GLU A 411 14.73 -32.15 24.31
C GLU A 411 16.07 -31.97 25.05
N ALA A 412 16.32 -30.81 25.64
CA ALA A 412 17.49 -30.56 26.48
C ALA A 412 17.59 -31.53 27.68
N ARG A 413 16.46 -32.00 28.23
CA ARG A 413 16.45 -33.00 29.31
C ARG A 413 16.77 -34.41 28.82
N TRP A 414 16.30 -34.80 27.64
CA TRP A 414 16.69 -36.08 27.03
C TRP A 414 18.21 -36.12 26.79
N PHE A 415 18.77 -35.06 26.20
CA PHE A 415 20.21 -34.92 25.97
C PHE A 415 21.02 -34.87 27.28
N ALA A 416 20.57 -34.13 28.29
CA ALA A 416 21.24 -34.12 29.60
C ALA A 416 21.23 -35.51 30.26
N SER A 417 20.17 -36.30 30.08
CA SER A 417 20.03 -37.63 30.70
C SER A 417 20.91 -38.69 30.03
N SER A 418 20.99 -38.70 28.70
CA SER A 418 21.87 -39.63 27.96
C SER A 418 23.34 -39.46 28.35
N SER A 419 23.79 -38.21 28.55
CA SER A 419 25.17 -37.88 28.95
C SER A 419 25.60 -38.42 30.34
N LEU A 420 24.64 -38.74 31.21
CA LEU A 420 24.89 -39.09 32.62
C LEU A 420 25.04 -40.59 32.90
N SER A 421 24.73 -41.46 31.93
CA SER A 421 24.74 -42.93 32.08
C SER A 421 23.87 -43.49 33.23
N THR A 422 22.92 -42.69 33.73
CA THR A 422 21.81 -43.14 34.56
C THR A 422 20.77 -43.83 33.68
N GLY A 423 20.29 -45.01 34.10
CA GLY A 423 19.49 -45.91 33.26
C GLY A 423 18.02 -45.51 33.08
N ASP A 424 17.76 -44.24 32.75
CA ASP A 424 16.47 -43.80 32.21
C ASP A 424 16.43 -44.09 30.71
N GLU A 425 15.27 -44.50 30.19
CA GLU A 425 15.12 -44.89 28.78
C GLU A 425 15.11 -43.65 27.86
N TRP A 426 15.75 -43.76 26.69
CA TRP A 426 15.67 -42.75 25.63
C TRP A 426 14.20 -42.63 25.16
N PRO A 427 13.75 -41.47 24.67
CA PRO A 427 12.42 -41.35 24.08
C PRO A 427 12.28 -42.29 22.87
N THR A 428 11.10 -42.87 22.68
CA THR A 428 10.76 -43.54 21.42
C THR A 428 10.73 -42.52 20.27
N SER A 429 10.92 -42.97 19.02
CA SER A 429 10.84 -42.11 17.83
C SER A 429 9.52 -41.34 17.74
N LYS A 430 8.44 -41.94 18.25
CA LYS A 430 7.12 -41.34 18.34
C LYS A 430 7.04 -40.22 19.39
N GLU A 431 7.58 -40.43 20.58
CA GLU A 431 7.59 -39.40 21.64
C GLU A 431 8.48 -38.21 21.26
N TYR A 432 9.64 -38.50 20.68
CA TYR A 432 10.49 -37.50 20.04
C TYR A 432 9.71 -36.71 18.98
N LEU A 433 8.98 -37.37 18.06
CA LEU A 433 8.24 -36.69 17.01
C LEU A 433 7.05 -35.85 17.53
N GLU A 434 6.33 -36.29 18.56
CA GLU A 434 5.23 -35.50 19.15
C GLU A 434 5.75 -34.23 19.86
N ASN A 435 6.90 -34.28 20.54
CA ASN A 435 7.57 -33.07 21.05
C ASN A 435 8.14 -32.22 19.92
N GLY A 436 8.76 -32.88 18.93
CA GLY A 436 9.36 -32.31 17.73
C GLY A 436 8.42 -31.38 16.96
N LYS A 437 7.14 -31.73 16.86
CA LYS A 437 6.11 -30.87 16.26
C LYS A 437 5.97 -29.51 16.96
N VAL A 438 6.29 -29.42 18.25
CA VAL A 438 6.24 -28.16 19.01
C VAL A 438 7.59 -27.46 18.99
N SER A 439 8.73 -28.18 19.09
CA SER A 439 10.06 -27.56 19.03
C SER A 439 10.38 -26.92 17.68
N THR A 440 9.79 -27.39 16.57
CA THR A 440 9.91 -26.74 15.24
C THR A 440 9.44 -25.28 15.19
N GLY A 441 8.70 -24.79 16.20
CA GLY A 441 8.17 -23.42 16.24
C GLY A 441 7.08 -23.11 15.20
N VAL A 442 6.64 -24.08 14.39
CA VAL A 442 5.65 -23.89 13.33
C VAL A 442 4.31 -23.37 13.86
N HIS A 443 3.90 -23.76 15.06
CA HIS A 443 2.73 -23.19 15.74
C HIS A 443 2.91 -21.72 16.11
N VAL A 444 4.13 -21.29 16.46
CA VAL A 444 4.46 -19.87 16.70
C VAL A 444 4.33 -19.08 15.40
N VAL A 445 4.95 -19.57 14.32
CA VAL A 445 4.90 -18.96 12.97
C VAL A 445 3.45 -18.80 12.50
N LEU A 446 2.67 -19.89 12.51
CA LEU A 446 1.29 -19.88 12.01
C LEU A 446 0.35 -19.02 12.85
N VAL A 447 0.49 -19.00 14.18
CA VAL A 447 -0.32 -18.11 15.04
C VAL A 447 0.01 -16.64 14.81
N HIS A 448 1.30 -16.27 14.70
CA HIS A 448 1.65 -14.87 14.39
C HIS A 448 1.15 -14.48 12.99
N LEU A 449 1.31 -15.36 12.00
CA LEU A 449 0.82 -15.17 10.64
C LEU A 449 -0.71 -14.99 10.56
N PHE A 450 -1.48 -15.82 11.27
CA PHE A 450 -2.95 -15.77 11.33
C PHE A 450 -3.45 -14.38 11.78
N PHE A 451 -2.85 -13.83 12.83
CA PHE A 451 -3.18 -12.51 13.36
C PHE A 451 -2.59 -11.34 12.53
N LEU A 452 -1.41 -11.52 11.91
CA LEU A 452 -0.82 -10.54 10.97
C LEU A 452 -1.70 -10.36 9.71
N LEU A 453 -2.37 -11.42 9.26
CA LEU A 453 -3.36 -11.41 8.18
C LEU A 453 -4.79 -11.03 8.64
N GLY A 454 -4.98 -10.61 9.90
CA GLY A 454 -6.24 -10.02 10.38
C GLY A 454 -7.35 -10.99 10.80
N LEU A 455 -7.11 -12.30 10.80
CA LEU A 455 -8.14 -13.32 11.02
C LEU A 455 -8.64 -13.44 12.48
N GLY A 456 -8.13 -12.62 13.40
CA GLY A 456 -8.40 -12.74 14.84
C GLY A 456 -9.57 -11.94 15.41
N GLY A 457 -10.32 -11.21 14.58
CA GLY A 457 -11.50 -10.43 14.99
C GLY A 457 -12.85 -11.06 14.62
N LEU A 458 -12.80 -12.26 14.02
CA LEU A 458 -13.92 -12.92 13.37
C LEU A 458 -14.79 -13.67 14.38
N SER A 459 -16.12 -13.70 14.19
CA SER A 459 -17.07 -14.07 15.26
C SER A 459 -18.34 -14.81 14.81
N SER A 460 -18.52 -15.04 13.51
CA SER A 460 -19.61 -15.85 12.95
C SER A 460 -19.22 -17.34 12.83
N SER A 461 -20.18 -18.19 12.45
CA SER A 461 -19.95 -19.60 12.13
C SER A 461 -19.14 -19.82 10.85
N ASP A 462 -19.07 -18.81 9.98
CA ASP A 462 -18.65 -18.92 8.59
C ASP A 462 -17.21 -18.41 8.41
N GLU A 463 -16.48 -18.28 9.52
CA GLU A 463 -15.14 -17.68 9.60
C GLU A 463 -14.14 -18.64 10.26
N ILE A 464 -12.89 -18.57 9.80
CA ILE A 464 -11.79 -19.41 10.25
C ILE A 464 -11.31 -19.03 11.66
N ASN A 465 -11.03 -20.02 12.50
CA ASN A 465 -10.33 -19.84 13.78
C ASN A 465 -9.17 -20.84 13.97
N LEU A 466 -8.32 -20.60 14.98
CA LEU A 466 -7.11 -21.38 15.25
C LEU A 466 -7.36 -22.88 15.51
N ASN A 467 -8.55 -23.28 15.95
CA ASN A 467 -8.88 -24.70 16.11
C ASN A 467 -9.04 -25.39 14.74
N ASN A 468 -9.53 -24.67 13.72
CA ASN A 468 -9.61 -25.19 12.35
C ASN A 468 -8.23 -25.42 11.72
N THR A 469 -7.20 -24.67 12.15
CA THR A 469 -5.83 -24.77 11.62
C THR A 469 -4.93 -25.75 12.39
N SER A 470 -5.45 -26.41 13.44
CA SER A 470 -4.71 -27.32 14.32
C SER A 470 -4.05 -28.50 13.59
N LYS A 471 -4.81 -29.21 12.74
CA LYS A 471 -4.30 -30.32 11.93
C LYS A 471 -3.26 -29.87 10.91
N LEU A 472 -3.56 -28.79 10.18
CA LEU A 472 -2.63 -28.16 9.25
C LEU A 472 -1.30 -27.79 9.93
N THR A 473 -1.37 -27.22 11.14
CA THR A 473 -0.21 -26.91 11.98
C THR A 473 0.59 -28.16 12.32
N SER A 474 -0.07 -29.24 12.77
CA SER A 474 0.57 -30.52 13.07
C SER A 474 1.26 -31.13 11.85
N SER A 475 0.62 -31.12 10.67
CA SER A 475 1.22 -31.68 9.45
C SER A 475 2.41 -30.85 8.95
N LEU A 476 2.30 -29.52 8.97
CA LEU A 476 3.41 -28.62 8.61
C LEU A 476 4.60 -28.76 9.57
N ALA A 477 4.33 -28.90 10.87
CA ALA A 477 5.36 -29.14 11.88
C ALA A 477 6.03 -30.52 11.72
N THR A 478 5.25 -31.56 11.41
CA THR A 478 5.78 -32.91 11.11
C THR A 478 6.65 -32.89 9.86
N ILE A 479 6.23 -32.17 8.80
CA ILE A 479 7.04 -31.96 7.59
C ILE A 479 8.33 -31.20 7.94
N LEU A 480 8.32 -30.21 8.84
CA LEU A 480 9.54 -29.49 9.25
C LEU A 480 10.50 -30.42 9.99
N ARG A 481 10.07 -31.03 11.11
CA ARG A 481 10.91 -31.91 11.93
C ARG A 481 11.54 -33.03 11.08
N LEU A 482 10.76 -33.68 10.22
CA LEU A 482 11.27 -34.78 9.38
C LEU A 482 12.21 -34.33 8.24
N TRP A 483 12.11 -33.09 7.74
CA TRP A 483 13.09 -32.55 6.78
C TRP A 483 14.37 -32.08 7.47
N ASP A 484 14.23 -31.46 8.65
CA ASP A 484 15.34 -31.07 9.52
C ASP A 484 16.16 -32.32 9.89
N ASP A 485 15.52 -33.34 10.45
CA ASP A 485 16.13 -34.63 10.82
C ASP A 485 16.75 -35.40 9.63
N LEU A 486 16.25 -35.22 8.41
CA LEU A 486 16.86 -35.80 7.20
C LEU A 486 18.20 -35.13 6.82
N GLY A 487 18.40 -33.88 7.23
CA GLY A 487 19.59 -33.08 6.98
C GLY A 487 20.56 -33.04 8.17
N SER A 488 20.03 -32.97 9.40
CA SER A 488 20.75 -32.62 10.63
C SER A 488 21.76 -33.67 11.09
N SER A 489 21.72 -34.89 10.55
CA SER A 489 22.67 -35.98 10.88
C SER A 489 24.15 -35.69 10.54
N LYS A 490 24.50 -34.46 10.12
CA LYS A 490 25.85 -33.87 10.13
C LYS A 490 25.84 -32.33 10.30
N ASP A 491 24.72 -31.69 10.68
CA ASP A 491 24.58 -30.22 10.71
C ASP A 491 25.02 -29.61 12.07
N GLU A 492 24.97 -30.40 13.12
CA GLU A 492 25.44 -30.04 14.46
C GLU A 492 26.98 -30.05 14.52
N GLN A 493 27.59 -29.12 15.27
CA GLN A 493 29.03 -29.22 15.67
C GLN A 493 29.18 -30.01 16.98
N GLN A 494 28.31 -31.01 17.13
CA GLN A 494 28.22 -31.96 18.22
C GLN A 494 28.49 -33.35 17.62
N ASP A 495 29.18 -34.24 18.32
CA ASP A 495 29.75 -35.48 17.73
C ASP A 495 28.70 -36.61 17.49
N GLY A 496 27.48 -36.24 17.09
CA GLY A 496 26.38 -37.17 16.76
C GLY A 496 25.64 -37.74 17.98
N GLU A 497 25.54 -36.96 19.06
CA GLU A 497 24.95 -37.38 20.35
C GLU A 497 23.57 -36.75 20.64
N ASP A 498 23.10 -35.82 19.80
CA ASP A 498 21.80 -35.14 19.85
C ASP A 498 20.60 -36.08 19.65
N GLY A 499 20.59 -36.82 18.54
CA GLY A 499 19.57 -37.78 18.14
C GLY A 499 18.46 -37.18 17.27
N SER A 500 18.44 -37.56 16.00
CA SER A 500 17.35 -37.25 15.06
C SER A 500 16.23 -38.30 15.15
N TYR A 501 15.06 -38.04 14.53
CA TYR A 501 14.01 -39.06 14.39
C TYR A 501 14.54 -40.36 13.74
N ILE A 502 15.53 -40.28 12.84
CA ILE A 502 16.13 -41.46 12.19
C ILE A 502 16.87 -42.31 13.23
N ASP A 503 17.62 -41.69 14.13
CA ASP A 503 18.39 -42.40 15.16
C ASP A 503 17.47 -43.03 16.21
N TYR A 504 16.37 -42.35 16.57
CA TYR A 504 15.35 -42.94 17.44
C TYR A 504 14.57 -44.07 16.74
N TYR A 505 14.22 -43.91 15.47
CA TYR A 505 13.51 -44.94 14.71
C TYR A 505 14.39 -46.19 14.49
N MET A 506 15.71 -46.03 14.35
CA MET A 506 16.66 -47.14 14.31
C MET A 506 16.97 -47.75 15.70
N LYS A 507 16.68 -47.06 16.80
CA LYS A 507 16.69 -47.64 18.16
C LYS A 507 15.41 -48.47 18.41
N ASP A 508 14.26 -47.98 17.96
CA ASP A 508 12.97 -48.67 18.05
C ASP A 508 12.92 -49.92 17.15
N GLU A 509 13.45 -49.83 15.91
CA GLU A 509 13.45 -50.89 14.89
C GLU A 509 14.89 -51.27 14.47
N PRO A 510 15.67 -51.95 15.34
CA PRO A 510 17.12 -52.15 15.18
C PRO A 510 17.53 -53.13 14.07
N GLU A 511 16.59 -53.73 13.35
CA GLU A 511 16.86 -54.55 12.16
C GLU A 511 16.93 -53.72 10.86
N LEU A 512 16.50 -52.46 10.87
CA LEU A 512 16.47 -51.58 9.69
C LEU A 512 17.81 -50.88 9.42
N SER A 513 18.17 -50.72 8.14
CA SER A 513 19.29 -49.87 7.75
C SER A 513 18.92 -48.38 7.73
N VAL A 514 19.94 -47.52 7.82
CA VAL A 514 19.83 -46.05 7.66
C VAL A 514 19.08 -45.68 6.37
N ASN A 515 19.23 -46.46 5.30
CA ASN A 515 18.56 -46.19 4.03
C ASN A 515 17.07 -46.51 4.08
N GLU A 516 16.66 -47.56 4.78
CA GLU A 516 15.25 -47.91 4.98
C GLU A 516 14.58 -46.93 5.95
N ALA A 517 15.28 -46.50 7.01
CA ALA A 517 14.82 -45.43 7.89
C ALA A 517 14.64 -44.10 7.13
N ARG A 518 15.58 -43.70 6.27
CA ARG A 518 15.43 -42.49 5.42
C ARG A 518 14.28 -42.63 4.41
N GLN A 519 14.06 -43.81 3.83
CA GLN A 519 12.90 -44.07 2.95
C GLN A 519 11.56 -43.97 3.70
N HIS A 520 11.49 -44.50 4.93
CA HIS A 520 10.34 -44.36 5.82
C HIS A 520 10.03 -42.89 6.11
N VAL A 521 11.04 -42.08 6.44
CA VAL A 521 10.86 -40.63 6.65
C VAL A 521 10.35 -39.91 5.40
N PHE A 522 10.88 -40.21 4.20
CA PHE A 522 10.33 -39.66 2.94
C PHE A 522 8.86 -40.10 2.70
N HIS A 523 8.48 -41.31 3.10
CA HIS A 523 7.10 -41.78 3.03
C HIS A 523 6.18 -41.04 4.03
N MET A 524 6.64 -40.79 5.26
CA MET A 524 5.94 -39.97 6.25
C MET A 524 5.71 -38.53 5.75
N ILE A 525 6.76 -37.86 5.25
CA ILE A 525 6.67 -36.54 4.62
C ILE A 525 5.64 -36.55 3.48
N THR A 526 5.67 -37.57 2.62
CA THR A 526 4.71 -37.71 1.51
C THR A 526 3.27 -37.84 1.99
N ASN A 527 3.02 -38.57 3.08
CA ASN A 527 1.69 -38.70 3.68
C ASN A 527 1.22 -37.42 4.37
N GLU A 528 2.10 -36.68 5.04
CA GLU A 528 1.73 -35.38 5.64
C GLU A 528 1.46 -34.30 4.58
N TRP A 529 2.12 -34.35 3.41
CA TRP A 529 1.72 -33.52 2.27
C TRP A 529 0.26 -33.79 1.82
N LYS A 530 -0.22 -35.04 1.86
CA LYS A 530 -1.63 -35.38 1.58
C LYS A 530 -2.59 -34.81 2.63
N ASN A 531 -2.14 -34.72 3.88
CA ASN A 531 -2.90 -34.04 4.94
C ASN A 531 -2.94 -32.53 4.69
N VAL A 532 -1.79 -31.87 4.43
CA VAL A 532 -1.72 -30.44 4.06
C VAL A 532 -2.63 -30.13 2.86
N ASN A 533 -2.64 -30.98 1.82
CA ASN A 533 -3.54 -30.85 0.69
C ASN A 533 -5.02 -30.82 1.11
N GLY A 534 -5.47 -31.80 1.91
CA GLY A 534 -6.86 -31.89 2.35
C GLY A 534 -7.28 -30.81 3.37
N GLU A 535 -6.34 -30.34 4.19
CA GLU A 535 -6.55 -29.21 5.10
C GLU A 535 -6.67 -27.89 4.34
N CYS A 536 -5.72 -27.57 3.46
CA CYS A 536 -5.75 -26.37 2.61
C CYS A 536 -6.95 -26.37 1.64
N PHE A 537 -7.37 -27.54 1.15
CA PHE A 537 -8.61 -27.67 0.39
C PHE A 537 -9.81 -27.21 1.20
N ARG A 538 -9.95 -27.68 2.45
CA ARG A 538 -11.05 -27.25 3.34
C ARG A 538 -11.02 -25.76 3.63
N LEU A 539 -9.84 -25.13 3.73
CA LEU A 539 -9.74 -23.69 3.98
C LEU A 539 -10.34 -22.83 2.86
N LYS A 540 -10.52 -23.34 1.62
CA LYS A 540 -11.25 -22.63 0.53
C LYS A 540 -12.70 -22.30 0.90
N GLN A 541 -13.31 -23.01 1.87
CA GLN A 541 -14.68 -22.72 2.32
C GLN A 541 -14.80 -21.39 3.09
N TYR A 542 -13.68 -20.83 3.58
CA TYR A 542 -13.63 -19.55 4.27
C TYR A 542 -13.01 -18.49 3.34
N SER A 543 -13.81 -17.55 2.84
CA SER A 543 -13.35 -16.52 1.90
C SER A 543 -12.20 -15.66 2.45
N SER A 544 -12.22 -15.37 3.75
CA SER A 544 -11.16 -14.65 4.47
C SER A 544 -9.84 -15.42 4.57
N ALA A 545 -9.83 -16.75 4.40
CA ALA A 545 -8.65 -17.58 4.62
C ALA A 545 -7.68 -17.66 3.43
N THR A 546 -7.98 -17.05 2.27
CA THR A 546 -7.22 -17.24 1.02
C THR A 546 -5.72 -16.97 1.17
N SER A 547 -5.32 -15.82 1.71
CA SER A 547 -3.89 -15.48 1.90
C SER A 547 -3.22 -16.38 2.94
N PHE A 548 -3.95 -16.80 3.99
CA PHE A 548 -3.43 -17.73 4.99
C PHE A 548 -3.27 -19.16 4.44
N LYS A 549 -4.18 -19.61 3.56
CA LYS A 549 -4.07 -20.87 2.80
C LYS A 549 -2.82 -20.85 1.91
N ARG A 550 -2.62 -19.78 1.12
CA ARG A 550 -1.43 -19.60 0.27
C ARG A 550 -0.15 -19.62 1.10
N ALA A 551 -0.08 -18.84 2.17
CA ALA A 551 1.08 -18.77 3.06
C ALA A 551 1.36 -20.09 3.80
N SER A 552 0.34 -20.83 4.22
CA SER A 552 0.49 -22.17 4.84
C SER A 552 1.03 -23.21 3.86
N LEU A 553 0.56 -23.19 2.60
CA LEU A 553 1.10 -24.05 1.54
C LEU A 553 2.55 -23.67 1.19
N ASN A 554 2.87 -22.37 1.17
CA ASN A 554 4.22 -21.88 0.96
C ASN A 554 5.17 -22.19 2.12
N LEU A 555 4.68 -22.26 3.37
CA LEU A 555 5.45 -22.78 4.51
C LEU A 555 5.88 -24.24 4.27
N ALA A 556 5.00 -25.09 3.74
CA ALA A 556 5.36 -26.47 3.35
C ALA A 556 6.49 -26.52 2.30
N ARG A 557 6.45 -25.59 1.32
CA ARG A 557 7.47 -25.44 0.26
C ARG A 557 8.79 -24.88 0.79
N MET A 558 8.72 -23.95 1.74
CA MET A 558 9.88 -23.29 2.38
C MET A 558 10.72 -24.28 3.21
N ILE A 559 10.08 -25.28 3.82
CA ILE A 559 10.77 -26.32 4.60
C ILE A 559 11.76 -27.09 3.73
N ALA A 560 11.31 -27.69 2.62
CA ALA A 560 12.17 -28.45 1.71
C ALA A 560 13.27 -27.59 1.07
N LEU A 561 13.06 -26.27 0.98
CA LEU A 561 14.05 -25.30 0.53
C LEU A 561 15.13 -25.02 1.60
N THR A 562 14.75 -24.92 2.87
CA THR A 562 15.62 -24.45 3.97
C THR A 562 16.36 -25.59 4.67
N TYR A 563 15.83 -26.81 4.60
CA TYR A 563 16.39 -28.02 5.21
C TYR A 563 16.77 -29.09 4.17
N GLY A 564 16.68 -28.75 2.87
CA GLY A 564 17.10 -29.62 1.75
C GLY A 564 18.61 -29.65 1.56
N TYR A 565 19.34 -30.25 2.50
CA TYR A 565 20.80 -30.36 2.47
C TYR A 565 21.31 -31.34 1.40
N ASP A 566 22.43 -31.01 0.75
CA ASP A 566 23.15 -31.90 -0.18
C ASP A 566 24.11 -32.86 0.55
N GLU A 567 24.76 -33.77 -0.20
CA GLU A 567 25.72 -34.73 0.36
C GLU A 567 26.90 -34.06 1.10
N ASN A 568 27.23 -32.83 0.70
CA ASN A 568 28.27 -31.96 1.25
C ASN A 568 27.75 -31.06 2.40
N GLN A 569 26.51 -31.24 2.84
CA GLN A 569 25.83 -30.45 3.87
C GLN A 569 25.65 -28.98 3.53
N ARG A 570 25.50 -28.66 2.25
CA ARG A 570 25.16 -27.31 1.79
C ARG A 570 23.67 -27.20 1.48
N LEU A 571 23.15 -25.99 1.44
CA LEU A 571 21.77 -25.68 1.06
C LEU A 571 21.72 -25.05 -0.35
N PRO A 572 21.99 -25.81 -1.44
CA PRO A 572 22.13 -25.25 -2.78
C PRO A 572 20.85 -24.60 -3.30
N LEU A 573 19.68 -25.15 -2.94
CA LEU A 573 18.38 -24.58 -3.33
C LEU A 573 18.12 -23.24 -2.63
N LEU A 574 18.41 -23.13 -1.32
CA LEU A 574 18.29 -21.87 -0.60
C LEU A 574 19.32 -20.85 -1.11
N GLU A 575 20.56 -21.27 -1.40
CA GLU A 575 21.57 -20.40 -1.99
C GLU A 575 21.09 -19.89 -3.35
N GLN A 576 20.53 -20.76 -4.19
CA GLN A 576 19.94 -20.39 -5.47
C GLN A 576 18.75 -19.44 -5.29
N TYR A 577 17.83 -19.70 -4.36
CA TYR A 577 16.67 -18.85 -4.10
C TYR A 577 17.06 -17.45 -3.66
N VAL A 578 18.00 -17.34 -2.71
CA VAL A 578 18.48 -16.05 -2.18
C VAL A 578 19.37 -15.32 -3.19
N LYS A 579 20.30 -16.01 -3.86
CA LYS A 579 21.12 -15.42 -4.95
C LYS A 579 20.23 -14.88 -6.06
N THR A 580 19.22 -15.64 -6.47
CA THR A 580 18.25 -15.24 -7.49
C THR A 580 17.41 -14.06 -7.01
N SER A 581 16.77 -14.15 -5.85
CA SER A 581 15.78 -13.17 -5.40
C SER A 581 16.38 -11.87 -4.84
N LEU A 582 17.63 -11.84 -4.37
CA LEU A 582 18.26 -10.65 -3.77
C LEU A 582 19.48 -10.11 -4.54
N PHE A 583 20.27 -10.95 -5.20
CA PHE A 583 21.63 -10.57 -5.63
C PHE A 583 21.79 -10.50 -7.16
N ASN A 584 21.52 -11.60 -7.87
CA ASN A 584 21.73 -11.74 -9.31
C ASN A 584 21.05 -10.61 -10.11
N GLU A 585 21.81 -9.88 -10.93
CA GLU A 585 21.25 -9.09 -12.03
C GLU A 585 20.78 -10.06 -13.12
N ILE A 586 19.60 -9.84 -13.72
CA ILE A 586 19.09 -10.77 -14.73
C ILE A 586 19.69 -10.43 -16.09
N TYR A 587 20.52 -11.33 -16.60
CA TYR A 587 20.96 -11.33 -18.00
C TYR A 587 19.82 -11.81 -18.92
N PHE A 588 18.74 -11.03 -19.03
CA PHE A 588 17.80 -11.12 -20.15
C PHE A 588 18.27 -10.18 -21.26
N CYS A 589 19.03 -10.74 -22.20
CA CYS A 589 19.32 -10.26 -23.56
C CYS A 589 19.29 -8.74 -23.84
N LEU A 590 20.22 -7.95 -23.26
CA LEU A 590 20.68 -6.71 -23.90
C LEU A 590 21.91 -6.98 -24.79
N LEU A 591 21.65 -7.53 -25.98
CA LEU A 591 22.57 -7.32 -27.10
C LEU A 591 22.28 -5.94 -27.69
N HIS A 592 23.32 -5.09 -27.76
CA HIS A 592 23.32 -3.71 -28.26
C HIS A 592 22.73 -2.64 -27.31
N TYR A 593 23.52 -2.15 -26.33
CA TYR A 593 24.23 -0.85 -26.40
C TYR A 593 25.10 -0.64 -25.12
N PRO A 594 26.25 0.07 -25.17
CA PRO A 594 27.16 0.20 -24.01
C PRO A 594 27.21 1.60 -23.35
N LEU A 595 27.83 1.68 -22.15
CA LEU A 595 28.30 2.89 -21.41
C LEU A 595 27.17 3.76 -20.77
N VAL A 596 27.23 4.31 -19.54
CA VAL A 596 28.32 4.56 -18.56
C VAL A 596 27.80 4.42 -17.10
N ILE A 597 28.57 3.81 -16.18
CA ILE A 597 28.51 4.11 -14.72
C ILE A 597 29.93 4.06 -14.13
N SER A 598 30.40 5.15 -13.52
CA SER A 598 31.20 5.15 -12.27
C SER A 598 31.69 6.55 -11.92
N LEU A 599 31.35 7.05 -10.72
CA LEU A 599 32.26 7.87 -9.90
C LEU A 599 31.75 7.93 -8.45
N THR A 600 32.38 7.16 -7.56
CA THR A 600 32.08 7.15 -6.13
C THR A 600 33.05 8.06 -5.39
N ILE A 601 32.54 8.96 -4.52
CA ILE A 601 33.38 9.72 -3.59
C ILE A 601 32.86 9.51 -2.15
N HIS A 602 33.77 9.15 -1.24
CA HIS A 602 33.50 8.98 0.18
C HIS A 602 33.19 10.31 0.88
N LEU A 603 32.37 10.26 1.94
CA LEU A 603 32.63 10.95 3.21
C LEU A 603 31.79 10.32 4.35
N LYS A 604 32.40 10.09 5.53
CA LYS A 604 31.71 9.58 6.74
C LYS A 604 31.43 10.71 7.72
N PRO A 605 30.19 10.88 8.22
CA PRO A 605 29.92 11.70 9.41
C PRO A 605 30.26 10.95 10.71
N LYS A 606 30.60 11.69 11.77
CA LYS A 606 30.66 11.17 13.16
C LYS A 606 29.36 11.50 13.88
N MET A 607 28.74 10.52 14.55
CA MET A 607 27.66 10.77 15.51
C MET A 607 28.20 11.30 16.85
N LYS A 608 27.39 12.11 17.52
CA LYS A 608 27.38 12.30 18.98
C LYS A 608 25.92 12.29 19.44
N SER A 609 25.68 11.75 20.63
CA SER A 609 24.35 11.54 21.21
C SER A 609 24.00 12.59 22.27
N VAL A 610 22.71 12.90 22.38
CA VAL A 610 22.05 13.47 23.57
C VAL A 610 20.72 12.72 23.76
N GLY A 611 20.27 12.56 25.01
CA GLY A 611 19.14 11.69 25.37
C GLY A 611 17.74 12.32 25.26
N VAL A 612 16.72 11.50 25.49
CA VAL A 612 15.29 11.86 25.42
C VAL A 612 14.66 11.85 26.83
N SER A 613 13.80 12.83 27.11
CA SER A 613 12.84 12.80 28.22
C SER A 613 11.45 13.13 27.65
N GLY A 614 10.47 12.24 27.85
CA GLY A 614 9.18 12.31 27.13
C GLY A 614 8.15 13.29 27.68
N CYS A 615 7.09 13.50 26.90
CA CYS A 615 5.86 14.20 27.30
C CYS A 615 4.63 13.54 26.64
N LYS A 616 3.43 14.04 26.99
CA LYS A 616 2.12 13.45 26.64
C LYS A 616 1.79 13.60 25.14
N ALA A 617 1.02 12.65 24.63
CA ALA A 617 0.50 12.67 23.26
C ALA A 617 -0.52 13.80 23.03
N THR A 618 -0.39 14.46 21.88
CA THR A 618 -1.34 15.42 21.28
C THR A 618 -1.64 14.98 19.85
N ALA A 619 -2.64 15.55 19.18
CA ALA A 619 -3.01 15.25 17.79
C ALA A 619 -1.92 15.61 16.76
N ASP A 620 -0.86 16.33 17.13
CA ASP A 620 0.37 16.37 16.33
C ASP A 620 0.95 14.95 16.10
N GLU A 621 0.82 14.03 17.07
CA GLU A 621 1.14 12.60 16.86
C GLU A 621 0.24 11.92 15.82
N ARG A 622 -0.96 12.43 15.53
CA ARG A 622 -1.85 11.86 14.49
C ARG A 622 -1.32 12.19 13.10
N TRP A 623 -0.96 13.45 12.85
CA TRP A 623 -0.34 13.86 11.59
C TRP A 623 1.06 13.26 11.41
N ARG A 624 1.85 13.11 12.49
CA ARG A 624 3.10 12.35 12.45
C ARG A 624 2.95 10.92 11.91
N ASN A 625 1.80 10.25 11.99
CA ASN A 625 1.64 8.93 11.34
C ASN A 625 1.58 9.05 9.80
N ILE A 626 1.08 10.16 9.25
CA ILE A 626 1.09 10.46 7.81
C ILE A 626 2.48 10.95 7.38
N ASP A 627 3.15 11.77 8.19
CA ASP A 627 4.55 12.13 7.93
C ASP A 627 5.50 10.93 8.10
N ILE A 628 5.17 9.94 8.94
CA ILE A 628 5.85 8.63 9.00
C ILE A 628 5.60 7.84 7.72
N ILE A 629 4.37 7.80 7.18
CA ILE A 629 4.13 7.20 5.86
C ILE A 629 5.02 7.87 4.80
N VAL A 630 5.04 9.21 4.73
CA VAL A 630 5.85 9.96 3.74
C VAL A 630 7.37 9.87 3.99
N SER A 631 7.82 9.67 5.24
CA SER A 631 9.24 9.54 5.59
C SER A 631 9.78 8.11 5.60
N ASP A 632 8.93 7.08 5.72
CA ASP A 632 9.27 5.71 5.32
C ASP A 632 9.24 5.59 3.78
N HIS A 633 8.37 6.34 3.08
CA HIS A 633 8.42 6.49 1.62
C HIS A 633 9.71 7.19 1.12
N HIS A 634 10.53 7.82 1.98
CA HIS A 634 11.91 8.22 1.60
C HIS A 634 12.83 7.02 1.29
N ARG A 635 12.35 5.77 1.42
CA ARG A 635 13.08 4.56 1.02
C ARG A 635 12.67 3.98 -0.33
N ILE A 636 11.56 4.44 -0.91
CA ILE A 636 11.28 4.16 -2.33
C ILE A 636 12.32 4.92 -3.15
N PRO A 637 13.07 4.28 -4.07
CA PRO A 637 13.94 5.02 -4.96
C PRO A 637 13.05 5.80 -5.94
N LEU A 638 13.08 7.13 -5.84
CA LEU A 638 12.46 8.03 -6.81
C LEU A 638 12.91 7.64 -8.23
N ALA A 639 11.94 7.43 -9.13
CA ALA A 639 12.20 7.29 -10.55
C ALA A 639 12.95 8.53 -11.07
N ALA A 640 13.94 8.30 -11.94
CA ALA A 640 14.43 9.38 -12.79
C ALA A 640 13.32 9.75 -13.80
N PRO A 641 13.14 11.04 -14.15
CA PRO A 641 12.09 11.49 -15.07
C PRO A 641 12.25 10.78 -16.41
N CYS A 642 11.21 10.08 -16.84
CA CYS A 642 11.39 8.93 -17.71
C CYS A 642 10.94 9.19 -19.13
N THR A 643 11.78 9.85 -19.91
CA THR A 643 11.44 10.51 -21.18
C THR A 643 10.96 9.60 -22.35
N SER A 644 10.86 8.29 -22.17
CA SER A 644 10.18 7.36 -23.10
C SER A 644 8.81 6.87 -22.59
N THR A 645 8.53 7.03 -21.31
CA THR A 645 7.23 6.85 -20.66
C THR A 645 6.88 8.06 -19.78
N GLU A 646 7.08 9.24 -20.35
CA GLU A 646 6.04 10.27 -20.33
C GLU A 646 5.37 10.30 -21.73
N THR A 647 5.51 9.19 -22.46
CA THR A 647 5.48 9.15 -23.93
C THR A 647 4.69 7.97 -24.52
N THR A 648 4.51 6.81 -23.86
CA THR A 648 3.54 5.73 -24.26
C THR A 648 2.15 5.93 -23.64
N LEU A 649 1.89 5.65 -22.35
CA LEU A 649 0.69 6.21 -21.68
C LEU A 649 0.60 7.74 -21.86
N GLY A 650 1.70 8.44 -22.18
CA GLY A 650 1.67 9.85 -22.56
C GLY A 650 1.34 10.15 -24.02
N SER A 651 1.45 9.20 -24.96
CA SER A 651 0.80 9.24 -26.28
C SER A 651 -0.65 8.80 -26.16
N ASP A 652 -0.91 7.76 -25.39
CA ASP A 652 -2.18 7.06 -25.32
C ASP A 652 -3.19 7.85 -24.49
N TYR A 653 -2.74 8.53 -23.42
CA TYR A 653 -3.50 9.57 -22.73
C TYR A 653 -3.76 10.78 -23.64
N LYS A 654 -2.77 11.24 -24.42
CA LYS A 654 -3.01 12.34 -25.39
C LYS A 654 -3.99 11.92 -26.49
N GLN A 655 -3.94 10.66 -26.92
CA GLN A 655 -4.86 10.06 -27.88
C GLN A 655 -6.24 9.87 -27.26
N LYS A 656 -6.35 9.51 -25.97
CA LYS A 656 -7.64 9.37 -25.26
C LYS A 656 -8.27 10.73 -24.95
N VAL A 657 -7.46 11.74 -24.61
CA VAL A 657 -7.88 13.15 -24.58
C VAL A 657 -8.36 13.58 -25.96
N GLU A 658 -7.62 13.28 -27.03
CA GLU A 658 -8.02 13.63 -28.40
C GLU A 658 -9.29 12.88 -28.85
N GLU A 659 -9.45 11.60 -28.48
CA GLU A 659 -10.65 10.80 -28.72
C GLU A 659 -11.87 11.43 -28.04
N VAL A 660 -11.76 11.78 -26.76
CA VAL A 660 -12.81 12.49 -26.01
C VAL A 660 -13.07 13.89 -26.58
N ARG A 661 -12.04 14.60 -27.10
CA ARG A 661 -12.18 15.89 -27.81
C ARG A 661 -12.97 15.73 -29.11
N GLN A 662 -12.61 14.78 -29.96
CA GLN A 662 -13.29 14.55 -31.23
C GLN A 662 -14.74 14.09 -31.01
N LEU A 663 -14.97 13.20 -30.04
CA LEU A 663 -16.33 12.86 -29.58
C LEU A 663 -17.08 14.12 -29.12
N LEU A 664 -16.49 14.95 -28.26
CA LEU A 664 -17.10 16.20 -27.75
C LEU A 664 -17.54 17.13 -28.89
N LEU A 665 -16.71 17.29 -29.92
CA LEU A 665 -17.05 18.04 -31.14
C LEU A 665 -18.16 17.35 -31.97
N GLU A 666 -18.16 16.02 -32.10
CA GLU A 666 -19.27 15.29 -32.74
C GLU A 666 -20.61 15.47 -32.01
N SER A 667 -20.64 15.47 -30.66
CA SER A 667 -21.90 15.68 -29.91
C SER A 667 -22.47 17.06 -30.16
N LYS A 668 -21.60 18.09 -30.17
CA LYS A 668 -21.97 19.46 -30.51
C LYS A 668 -22.62 19.50 -31.88
N ASP A 669 -22.00 18.90 -32.90
CA ASP A 669 -22.50 18.97 -34.28
C ASP A 669 -23.81 18.18 -34.46
N LYS A 670 -24.00 17.07 -33.74
CA LYS A 670 -25.30 16.37 -33.63
C LYS A 670 -26.36 17.24 -32.94
N ASP A 671 -26.00 17.98 -31.89
CA ASP A 671 -26.90 18.92 -31.19
C ASP A 671 -27.31 20.12 -32.07
N GLN A 672 -26.48 20.53 -33.03
CA GLN A 672 -26.84 21.55 -34.03
C GLN A 672 -27.93 21.03 -34.99
N ILE A 673 -27.76 19.80 -35.49
CA ILE A 673 -28.64 19.19 -36.50
C ILE A 673 -29.98 18.76 -35.89
N ASN A 674 -29.94 18.07 -34.74
CA ASN A 674 -31.12 17.48 -34.11
C ASN A 674 -31.79 18.38 -33.07
N ASN A 675 -31.26 19.60 -32.86
CA ASN A 675 -31.62 20.51 -31.76
C ASN A 675 -31.48 19.86 -30.35
N GLY A 676 -30.53 18.95 -30.19
CA GLY A 676 -30.30 18.15 -28.98
C GLY A 676 -29.53 18.86 -27.85
N THR A 677 -29.25 18.10 -26.78
CA THR A 677 -28.51 18.54 -25.58
C THR A 677 -27.41 17.56 -25.14
N ASP A 678 -27.04 16.60 -25.99
CA ASP A 678 -26.08 15.52 -25.65
C ASP A 678 -24.70 16.10 -25.31
N SER A 679 -24.30 17.18 -25.98
CA SER A 679 -23.04 17.89 -25.69
C SER A 679 -23.00 18.46 -24.28
N LEU A 680 -24.11 18.97 -23.76
CA LEU A 680 -24.20 19.52 -22.40
C LEU A 680 -24.15 18.42 -21.33
N VAL A 681 -24.64 17.22 -21.66
CA VAL A 681 -24.51 16.05 -20.78
C VAL A 681 -23.04 15.62 -20.69
N CYS A 682 -22.34 15.50 -21.81
CA CYS A 682 -20.91 15.19 -21.82
C CYS A 682 -20.08 16.26 -21.09
N VAL A 683 -20.43 17.55 -21.25
CA VAL A 683 -19.81 18.65 -20.49
C VAL A 683 -20.07 18.52 -18.98
N ASP A 684 -21.24 18.06 -18.53
CA ASP A 684 -21.48 17.82 -17.10
C ASP A 684 -20.68 16.64 -16.55
N ASP A 685 -20.65 15.52 -17.29
CA ASP A 685 -19.90 14.33 -16.92
C ASP A 685 -18.40 14.67 -16.76
N ILE A 686 -17.82 15.47 -17.68
CA ILE A 686 -16.43 15.96 -17.60
C ILE A 686 -16.19 16.84 -16.35
N HIS A 687 -17.11 17.76 -16.00
CA HIS A 687 -16.98 18.59 -14.78
C HIS A 687 -17.13 17.78 -13.49
N ARG A 688 -18.08 16.82 -13.46
CA ARG A 688 -18.33 15.97 -12.27
C ARG A 688 -17.15 15.05 -11.99
N LEU A 689 -16.49 14.56 -13.04
CA LEU A 689 -15.26 13.80 -12.95
C LEU A 689 -14.04 14.71 -12.68
N GLY A 690 -14.08 15.99 -13.09
CA GLY A 690 -13.07 16.99 -12.75
C GLY A 690 -11.77 16.82 -13.53
N PHE A 691 -11.87 16.89 -14.86
CA PHE A 691 -10.73 16.99 -15.78
C PHE A 691 -10.99 17.97 -16.94
N ASP A 692 -11.88 18.94 -16.71
CA ASP A 692 -12.30 19.99 -17.67
C ASP A 692 -11.13 20.82 -18.22
N HIS A 693 -10.00 20.88 -17.53
CA HIS A 693 -8.78 21.59 -17.95
C HIS A 693 -8.11 21.05 -19.24
N TYR A 694 -8.53 19.88 -19.75
CA TYR A 694 -8.14 19.38 -21.07
C TYR A 694 -9.04 19.84 -22.22
N PHE A 695 -10.23 20.34 -21.90
CA PHE A 695 -11.34 20.57 -22.85
C PHE A 695 -11.87 22.01 -22.82
N GLU A 696 -11.11 22.95 -22.25
CA GLU A 696 -11.58 24.33 -21.99
C GLU A 696 -12.05 25.05 -23.26
N GLU A 697 -11.38 24.82 -24.40
CA GLU A 697 -11.74 25.42 -25.69
C GLU A 697 -13.04 24.81 -26.25
N GLU A 698 -13.19 23.48 -26.19
CA GLU A 698 -14.38 22.78 -26.69
C GLU A 698 -15.61 23.05 -25.82
N ILE A 699 -15.43 23.05 -24.50
CA ILE A 699 -16.47 23.41 -23.52
C ILE A 699 -16.95 24.85 -23.76
N GLU A 700 -16.02 25.80 -23.95
CA GLU A 700 -16.37 27.19 -24.28
C GLU A 700 -17.07 27.30 -25.65
N ILE A 701 -16.63 26.58 -26.67
CA ILE A 701 -17.31 26.54 -27.98
C ILE A 701 -18.75 26.02 -27.86
N ILE A 702 -18.97 24.94 -27.08
CA ILE A 702 -20.29 24.38 -26.80
C ILE A 702 -21.15 25.39 -26.03
N LEU A 703 -20.66 25.89 -24.89
CA LEU A 703 -21.44 26.77 -24.02
C LEU A 703 -21.75 28.11 -24.70
N ARG A 704 -20.83 28.66 -25.50
CA ARG A 704 -21.07 29.84 -26.33
C ARG A 704 -22.22 29.62 -27.32
N GLN A 705 -22.24 28.48 -28.01
CA GLN A 705 -23.33 28.14 -28.93
C GLN A 705 -24.67 27.95 -28.19
N GLN A 706 -24.64 27.23 -27.07
CA GLN A 706 -25.83 26.98 -26.25
C GLN A 706 -26.36 28.28 -25.61
N TYR A 707 -25.49 29.25 -25.31
CA TYR A 707 -25.86 30.59 -24.85
C TYR A 707 -26.57 31.43 -25.92
N TYR A 708 -26.12 31.41 -27.18
CA TYR A 708 -26.86 32.06 -28.27
C TYR A 708 -28.26 31.47 -28.47
N ASN A 709 -28.38 30.14 -28.37
CA ASN A 709 -29.66 29.42 -28.48
C ASN A 709 -30.53 29.52 -27.21
N TYR A 710 -29.97 29.92 -26.08
CA TYR A 710 -30.59 29.89 -24.76
C TYR A 710 -31.94 30.63 -24.72
N ASN A 711 -32.00 31.85 -25.25
CA ASN A 711 -33.21 32.68 -25.23
C ASN A 711 -34.40 32.05 -25.98
N HIS A 712 -34.14 31.14 -26.92
CA HIS A 712 -35.18 30.35 -27.59
C HIS A 712 -35.44 29.06 -26.80
N ARG A 713 -34.41 28.22 -26.60
CA ARG A 713 -34.54 26.88 -25.99
C ARG A 713 -35.10 26.94 -24.56
N ALA A 714 -34.56 27.80 -23.71
CA ALA A 714 -34.92 27.84 -22.29
C ALA A 714 -36.30 28.49 -22.02
N LYS A 715 -36.87 29.19 -23.02
CA LYS A 715 -38.25 29.71 -23.00
C LYS A 715 -39.28 28.78 -23.65
N SER A 716 -38.83 27.71 -24.32
CA SER A 716 -39.72 26.73 -24.97
C SER A 716 -39.60 25.31 -24.42
N SER A 717 -38.56 24.99 -23.64
CA SER A 717 -38.41 23.69 -22.98
C SER A 717 -39.31 23.58 -21.75
N THR A 718 -40.07 22.48 -21.68
CA THR A 718 -40.85 22.07 -20.50
C THR A 718 -40.08 21.09 -19.60
N CYS A 719 -38.81 20.80 -19.90
CA CYS A 719 -37.99 19.86 -19.12
C CYS A 719 -37.21 20.60 -18.02
N LEU A 720 -37.55 20.35 -16.75
CA LEU A 720 -36.90 20.98 -15.60
C LEU A 720 -35.42 20.61 -15.50
N HIS A 721 -35.09 19.34 -15.74
CA HIS A 721 -33.71 18.85 -15.78
C HIS A 721 -32.85 19.67 -16.73
N ASP A 722 -33.29 19.83 -17.98
CA ASP A 722 -32.47 20.46 -19.02
C ASP A 722 -32.31 21.95 -18.74
N VAL A 723 -33.38 22.68 -18.42
CA VAL A 723 -33.28 24.11 -18.10
C VAL A 723 -32.36 24.36 -16.91
N SER A 724 -32.40 23.49 -15.90
CA SER A 724 -31.49 23.56 -14.75
C SER A 724 -30.04 23.26 -15.13
N LEU A 725 -29.80 22.28 -16.01
CA LEU A 725 -28.48 21.93 -16.52
C LEU A 725 -27.87 23.06 -17.38
N PHE A 726 -28.64 23.60 -18.33
CA PHE A 726 -28.29 24.79 -19.12
C PHE A 726 -27.88 25.95 -18.23
N PHE A 727 -28.75 26.31 -17.27
CA PHE A 727 -28.53 27.42 -16.34
C PHE A 727 -27.23 27.23 -15.54
N ARG A 728 -27.02 26.02 -15.00
CA ARG A 728 -25.86 25.68 -14.18
C ARG A 728 -24.56 25.81 -14.97
N LEU A 729 -24.42 25.08 -16.08
CA LEU A 729 -23.17 25.01 -16.84
C LEU A 729 -22.78 26.39 -17.40
N LEU A 730 -23.76 27.15 -17.89
CA LEU A 730 -23.56 28.53 -18.35
C LEU A 730 -23.04 29.44 -17.23
N ARG A 731 -23.66 29.42 -16.04
CA ARG A 731 -23.18 30.22 -14.90
C ARG A 731 -21.82 29.78 -14.37
N GLN A 732 -21.51 28.48 -14.35
CA GLN A 732 -20.19 27.99 -13.91
C GLN A 732 -19.06 28.54 -14.79
N HIS A 733 -19.29 28.69 -16.10
CA HIS A 733 -18.32 29.29 -17.01
C HIS A 733 -18.33 30.82 -17.02
N GLY A 734 -19.39 31.45 -16.53
CA GLY A 734 -19.48 32.91 -16.37
C GLY A 734 -20.38 33.61 -17.39
N TYR A 735 -21.24 32.87 -18.07
CA TYR A 735 -22.33 33.43 -18.85
C TYR A 735 -23.43 33.94 -17.91
N TYR A 736 -23.79 35.22 -18.03
CA TYR A 736 -24.90 35.77 -17.26
C TYR A 736 -26.23 35.23 -17.79
N VAL A 737 -26.89 34.42 -16.97
CA VAL A 737 -28.19 33.81 -17.26
C VAL A 737 -29.15 34.19 -16.14
N SER A 738 -30.30 34.82 -16.44
CA SER A 738 -31.25 35.18 -15.39
C SER A 738 -31.93 33.95 -14.76
N ALA A 739 -32.10 33.97 -13.44
CA ALA A 739 -32.89 32.99 -12.71
C ALA A 739 -34.39 33.04 -13.06
N ASP A 740 -34.87 34.11 -13.70
CA ASP A 740 -36.27 34.26 -14.14
C ASP A 740 -36.76 33.15 -15.07
N VAL A 741 -35.85 32.39 -15.69
CA VAL A 741 -36.19 31.21 -16.50
C VAL A 741 -37.01 30.18 -15.72
N PHE A 742 -36.82 30.10 -14.41
CA PHE A 742 -37.54 29.16 -13.56
C PHE A 742 -39.01 29.56 -13.32
N ASN A 743 -39.44 30.76 -13.75
CA ASN A 743 -40.87 31.13 -13.77
C ASN A 743 -41.68 30.25 -14.72
N ASN A 744 -41.05 29.64 -15.74
CA ASN A 744 -41.71 28.68 -16.64
C ASN A 744 -42.22 27.42 -15.90
N PHE A 745 -41.70 27.16 -14.70
CA PHE A 745 -42.06 26.05 -13.83
C PHE A 745 -42.92 26.48 -12.64
N LYS A 746 -43.53 27.69 -12.70
CA LYS A 746 -44.42 28.23 -11.68
C LYS A 746 -45.87 28.30 -12.15
N GLY A 747 -46.80 28.10 -11.22
CA GLY A 747 -48.23 28.25 -11.44
C GLY A 747 -48.72 29.70 -11.32
N ASN A 748 -50.01 29.90 -11.61
CA ASN A 748 -50.67 31.22 -11.53
C ASN A 748 -50.71 31.82 -10.09
N ASP A 749 -50.37 31.04 -9.07
CA ASP A 749 -50.22 31.50 -7.68
C ASP A 749 -48.79 31.98 -7.34
N GLY A 750 -47.87 31.93 -8.31
CA GLY A 750 -46.48 32.35 -8.17
C GLY A 750 -45.54 31.31 -7.55
N LYS A 751 -46.00 30.08 -7.27
CA LYS A 751 -45.18 28.99 -6.70
C LYS A 751 -44.79 27.95 -7.73
N PHE A 752 -43.74 27.18 -7.44
CA PHE A 752 -43.35 26.03 -8.26
C PHE A 752 -44.46 24.99 -8.36
N LEU A 753 -44.66 24.44 -9.57
CA LEU A 753 -45.77 23.53 -9.88
C LEU A 753 -45.68 22.22 -9.06
N GLU A 754 -46.79 21.83 -8.44
CA GLU A 754 -46.88 20.66 -7.55
C GLU A 754 -46.54 19.33 -8.25
N GLU A 755 -46.72 19.25 -9.57
CA GLU A 755 -46.40 18.07 -10.40
C GLU A 755 -44.89 17.79 -10.51
N LEU A 756 -44.04 18.81 -10.36
CA LEU A 756 -42.57 18.69 -10.41
C LEU A 756 -42.01 17.80 -9.30
N LYS A 757 -42.80 17.52 -8.26
CA LYS A 757 -42.49 16.58 -7.17
C LYS A 757 -42.26 15.15 -7.66
N GLN A 758 -42.70 14.82 -8.88
CA GLN A 758 -42.46 13.52 -9.50
C GLN A 758 -41.16 13.48 -10.33
N ASP A 759 -40.66 14.63 -10.82
CA ASP A 759 -39.39 14.72 -11.55
C ASP A 759 -38.19 14.82 -10.60
N ILE A 760 -37.87 13.71 -9.95
CA ILE A 760 -36.72 13.61 -9.04
C ILE A 760 -35.39 14.00 -9.72
N ARG A 761 -35.25 13.77 -11.04
CA ARG A 761 -34.05 14.12 -11.80
C ARG A 761 -33.98 15.62 -12.11
N GLY A 762 -35.11 16.26 -12.43
CA GLY A 762 -35.23 17.71 -12.56
C GLY A 762 -35.01 18.43 -11.24
N LEU A 763 -35.58 17.94 -10.14
CA LEU A 763 -35.36 18.50 -8.79
C LEU A 763 -33.89 18.41 -8.36
N HIS A 764 -33.20 17.29 -8.65
CA HIS A 764 -31.77 17.14 -8.39
C HIS A 764 -30.93 18.15 -9.18
N ALA A 765 -31.21 18.30 -10.49
CA ALA A 765 -30.56 19.30 -11.32
C ALA A 765 -30.86 20.74 -10.88
N LEU A 766 -32.09 21.03 -10.44
CA LEU A 766 -32.53 22.34 -9.94
C LEU A 766 -31.81 22.71 -8.63
N TYR A 767 -31.64 21.76 -7.71
CA TYR A 767 -30.90 21.98 -6.46
C TYR A 767 -29.42 22.29 -6.70
N GLU A 768 -28.78 21.60 -7.65
CA GLU A 768 -27.40 21.88 -8.09
C GLU A 768 -27.30 23.24 -8.79
N ALA A 769 -28.28 23.59 -9.63
CA ALA A 769 -28.36 24.90 -10.28
C ALA A 769 -28.51 26.04 -9.26
N ALA A 770 -29.28 25.83 -8.19
CA ALA A 770 -29.50 26.83 -7.15
C ALA A 770 -28.23 27.24 -6.37
N GLN A 771 -27.18 26.41 -6.40
CA GLN A 771 -25.89 26.71 -5.78
C GLN A 771 -25.14 27.86 -6.47
N LEU A 772 -25.56 28.25 -7.68
CA LEU A 772 -25.02 29.36 -8.48
C LEU A 772 -25.87 30.64 -8.41
N SER A 773 -26.77 30.73 -7.42
CA SER A 773 -27.52 31.94 -7.09
C SER A 773 -26.61 33.16 -6.89
N PHE A 774 -27.09 34.32 -7.35
CA PHE A 774 -26.51 35.62 -7.05
C PHE A 774 -27.33 36.35 -5.98
N LYS A 775 -26.73 37.39 -5.39
CA LYS A 775 -27.40 38.19 -4.35
C LYS A 775 -28.59 38.96 -4.93
N GLY A 776 -29.79 38.71 -4.40
CA GLY A 776 -31.05 39.37 -4.76
C GLY A 776 -32.01 38.55 -5.62
N GLU A 777 -31.66 37.32 -6.00
CA GLU A 777 -32.48 36.47 -6.88
C GLU A 777 -33.45 35.58 -6.08
N SER A 778 -34.60 36.11 -5.64
CA SER A 778 -35.52 35.34 -4.77
C SER A 778 -36.01 34.02 -5.38
N ILE A 779 -36.24 33.99 -6.69
CA ILE A 779 -36.77 32.80 -7.38
C ILE A 779 -35.86 31.56 -7.28
N ILE A 780 -34.54 31.76 -7.21
CA ILE A 780 -33.59 30.64 -7.11
C ILE A 780 -33.33 30.21 -5.66
N ASP A 781 -33.56 31.09 -4.70
CA ASP A 781 -33.67 30.73 -3.29
C ASP A 781 -34.93 29.88 -3.04
N GLU A 782 -36.09 30.30 -3.59
CA GLU A 782 -37.31 29.48 -3.62
C GLU A 782 -37.10 28.12 -4.31
N ALA A 783 -36.35 28.09 -5.41
CA ALA A 783 -36.01 26.86 -6.12
C ALA A 783 -35.13 25.93 -5.28
N GLN A 784 -34.17 26.48 -4.51
CA GLN A 784 -33.33 25.71 -3.60
C GLN A 784 -34.17 25.03 -2.52
N ASP A 785 -35.09 25.76 -1.90
CA ASP A 785 -35.91 25.25 -0.80
C ASP A 785 -36.97 24.26 -1.28
N PHE A 786 -37.61 24.53 -2.44
CA PHE A 786 -38.55 23.59 -3.07
C PHE A 786 -37.87 22.27 -3.47
N SER A 787 -36.72 22.35 -4.16
CA SER A 787 -35.97 21.14 -4.54
C SER A 787 -35.44 20.38 -3.34
N ARG A 788 -34.83 21.06 -2.35
CA ARG A 788 -34.37 20.45 -1.09
C ARG A 788 -35.51 19.74 -0.36
N LEU A 789 -36.67 20.36 -0.23
CA LEU A 789 -37.84 19.79 0.46
C LEU A 789 -38.29 18.48 -0.19
N HIS A 790 -38.42 18.47 -1.52
CA HIS A 790 -38.96 17.30 -2.22
C HIS A 790 -37.94 16.19 -2.43
N LEU A 791 -36.66 16.50 -2.62
CA LEU A 791 -35.57 15.52 -2.57
C LEU A 791 -35.45 14.89 -1.18
N SER A 792 -35.58 15.67 -0.10
CA SER A 792 -35.58 15.14 1.28
C SER A 792 -36.79 14.26 1.56
N GLY A 793 -37.98 14.64 1.08
CA GLY A 793 -39.19 13.82 1.17
C GLY A 793 -39.08 12.50 0.40
N TYR A 794 -38.47 12.52 -0.78
CA TYR A 794 -38.18 11.32 -1.57
C TYR A 794 -37.27 10.34 -0.81
N LEU A 795 -36.22 10.83 -0.13
CA LEU A 795 -35.33 10.01 0.70
C LEU A 795 -36.00 9.42 1.96
N LEU A 796 -37.14 9.97 2.41
CA LEU A 796 -37.85 9.51 3.62
C LEU A 796 -38.96 8.49 3.32
N ASN A 797 -39.57 8.51 2.13
CA ASN A 797 -40.71 7.67 1.76
C ASN A 797 -40.32 6.23 1.33
N GLN A 798 -39.40 5.61 2.08
CA GLN A 798 -38.68 4.38 1.69
C GLN A 798 -39.56 3.11 1.57
N ASN A 799 -40.75 3.09 2.18
CA ASN A 799 -41.50 1.85 2.45
C ASN A 799 -42.63 1.51 1.44
N GLN A 800 -42.73 2.19 0.28
CA GLN A 800 -43.84 1.95 -0.67
C GLN A 800 -43.45 1.60 -2.12
N ASN A 801 -42.21 1.82 -2.56
CA ASN A 801 -41.78 1.50 -3.92
C ASN A 801 -40.63 0.46 -3.94
N MET A 802 -40.95 -0.81 -4.21
CA MET A 802 -40.00 -1.91 -4.41
C MET A 802 -39.12 -1.79 -5.69
N CYS A 803 -39.01 -0.60 -6.29
CA CYS A 803 -38.35 -0.39 -7.58
C CYS A 803 -37.65 0.99 -7.66
N CYS A 804 -37.17 1.51 -6.53
CA CYS A 804 -36.39 2.75 -6.51
C CYS A 804 -34.89 2.47 -6.75
N ASP A 805 -34.28 3.32 -7.58
CA ASP A 805 -32.85 3.36 -7.85
C ASP A 805 -32.07 3.78 -6.59
N HIS A 806 -31.34 2.82 -5.99
CA HIS A 806 -30.52 3.02 -4.80
C HIS A 806 -29.34 3.97 -5.05
N GLN A 807 -28.79 3.99 -6.27
CA GLN A 807 -27.66 4.84 -6.64
C GLN A 807 -28.11 6.30 -6.80
N LEU A 808 -29.29 6.52 -7.39
CA LEU A 808 -29.93 7.85 -7.40
C LEU A 808 -30.24 8.34 -5.98
N GLN A 809 -30.67 7.47 -5.07
CA GLN A 809 -30.89 7.86 -3.66
C GLN A 809 -29.59 8.27 -2.97
N GLU A 810 -28.49 7.53 -3.17
CA GLU A 810 -27.18 7.90 -2.61
C GLU A 810 -26.64 9.19 -3.25
N ALA A 811 -26.79 9.36 -4.57
CA ALA A 811 -26.43 10.60 -5.26
C ALA A 811 -27.18 11.81 -4.71
N ILE A 812 -28.48 11.69 -4.43
CA ILE A 812 -29.28 12.77 -3.82
C ILE A 812 -28.84 13.02 -2.36
N ARG A 813 -28.59 11.97 -1.57
CA ARG A 813 -28.10 12.07 -0.19
C ARG A 813 -26.75 12.79 -0.12
N TYR A 814 -25.84 12.45 -1.04
CA TYR A 814 -24.56 13.13 -1.19
C TYR A 814 -24.75 14.57 -1.66
N THR A 815 -25.49 14.84 -2.74
CA THR A 815 -25.70 16.20 -3.26
C THR A 815 -26.35 17.14 -2.24
N LEU A 816 -27.34 16.68 -1.47
CA LEU A 816 -28.00 17.51 -0.45
C LEU A 816 -27.05 17.96 0.68
N THR A 817 -26.00 17.17 0.96
CA THR A 817 -24.98 17.46 2.00
C THR A 817 -23.72 18.12 1.43
N HIS A 818 -23.31 17.74 0.22
CA HIS A 818 -22.10 18.15 -0.50
C HIS A 818 -22.48 18.52 -1.95
N PRO A 819 -23.07 19.71 -2.21
CA PRO A 819 -23.47 20.11 -3.55
C PRO A 819 -22.23 20.27 -4.45
N HIS A 820 -22.29 19.79 -5.70
CA HIS A 820 -21.09 19.65 -6.55
C HIS A 820 -20.39 20.99 -6.78
N HIS A 821 -21.14 22.08 -6.99
CA HIS A 821 -20.53 23.41 -7.17
C HIS A 821 -19.72 23.89 -5.94
N LYS A 822 -20.05 23.42 -4.75
CA LYS A 822 -19.42 23.78 -3.46
C LYS A 822 -18.44 22.71 -2.94
N THR A 823 -18.12 21.68 -3.73
CA THR A 823 -17.25 20.56 -3.35
C THR A 823 -16.12 20.36 -4.38
N ILE A 824 -14.97 19.85 -3.95
CA ILE A 824 -13.86 19.53 -4.86
C ILE A 824 -14.29 18.39 -5.82
N PRO A 825 -14.17 18.57 -7.16
CA PRO A 825 -14.60 17.56 -8.12
C PRO A 825 -13.94 16.18 -7.92
N ARG A 826 -12.63 16.12 -7.64
CA ARG A 826 -11.92 14.85 -7.39
C ARG A 826 -12.41 14.07 -6.17
N LEU A 827 -12.84 14.75 -5.08
CA LEU A 827 -13.50 14.08 -3.95
C LEU A 827 -14.88 13.53 -4.34
N SER A 828 -15.58 14.22 -5.24
CA SER A 828 -16.87 13.77 -5.79
C SER A 828 -16.69 12.56 -6.73
N ARG A 829 -15.66 12.58 -7.59
CA ARG A 829 -15.23 11.45 -8.46
C ARG A 829 -15.03 10.17 -7.63
N ALA A 830 -14.25 10.23 -6.56
CA ALA A 830 -13.98 9.08 -5.70
C ALA A 830 -15.27 8.44 -5.15
N LYS A 831 -16.23 9.26 -4.72
CA LYS A 831 -17.52 8.77 -4.20
C LYS A 831 -18.45 8.26 -5.29
N SER A 832 -18.57 8.95 -6.43
CA SER A 832 -19.46 8.51 -7.51
C SER A 832 -18.99 7.21 -8.17
N TRP A 833 -17.68 6.93 -8.21
CA TRP A 833 -17.14 5.70 -8.75
C TRP A 833 -17.32 4.49 -7.82
N LEU A 834 -17.15 4.66 -6.51
CA LEU A 834 -17.24 3.54 -5.54
C LEU A 834 -18.66 2.99 -5.32
N HIS A 835 -19.72 3.72 -5.74
CA HIS A 835 -21.12 3.37 -5.39
C HIS A 835 -21.94 2.82 -6.57
N GLY A 836 -21.33 2.60 -7.73
CA GLY A 836 -21.99 2.05 -8.90
C GLY A 836 -22.74 3.08 -9.75
N ASP A 837 -23.27 2.60 -10.88
CA ASP A 837 -23.16 3.32 -12.13
C ASP A 837 -24.47 3.75 -12.80
N HIS A 838 -25.01 4.92 -12.43
CA HIS A 838 -26.17 5.54 -13.10
C HIS A 838 -26.16 7.08 -13.21
N LEU A 839 -25.05 7.76 -12.87
CA LEU A 839 -24.96 9.23 -12.99
C LEU A 839 -24.42 9.72 -14.34
N LEU A 840 -23.53 8.96 -14.99
CA LEU A 840 -23.08 9.27 -16.35
C LEU A 840 -24.25 9.05 -17.32
N LYS A 841 -24.56 10.07 -18.14
CA LYS A 841 -25.71 10.04 -19.05
C LYS A 841 -25.33 10.10 -20.53
N GLY A 842 -24.03 10.25 -20.84
CA GLY A 842 -23.52 10.07 -22.20
C GLY A 842 -23.89 8.70 -22.78
N SER A 843 -23.90 8.57 -24.11
CA SER A 843 -24.20 7.28 -24.74
C SER A 843 -23.08 6.26 -24.45
N LYS A 844 -23.41 4.95 -24.47
CA LYS A 844 -22.52 3.83 -24.08
C LYS A 844 -21.12 3.81 -24.73
N VAL A 845 -20.91 4.54 -25.82
CA VAL A 845 -19.60 4.72 -26.46
C VAL A 845 -18.68 5.59 -25.61
N TRP A 846 -19.22 6.70 -25.08
CA TRP A 846 -18.49 7.73 -24.37
C TRP A 846 -18.10 7.32 -22.96
N GLU A 847 -19.03 6.66 -22.30
CA GLU A 847 -18.90 6.18 -20.93
C GLU A 847 -17.60 5.38 -20.76
N LYS A 848 -17.28 4.50 -21.73
CA LYS A 848 -16.01 3.78 -21.78
C LYS A 848 -14.80 4.71 -21.95
N SER A 849 -14.77 5.57 -22.96
CA SER A 849 -13.62 6.46 -23.24
C SER A 849 -13.36 7.45 -22.10
N LEU A 850 -14.42 7.94 -21.44
CA LEU A 850 -14.34 8.79 -20.25
C LEU A 850 -13.81 8.02 -19.03
N ARG A 851 -14.22 6.75 -18.82
CA ARG A 851 -13.67 5.89 -17.76
C ARG A 851 -12.17 5.65 -17.93
N GLU A 852 -11.76 5.28 -19.14
CA GLU A 852 -10.34 5.08 -19.48
C GLU A 852 -9.53 6.35 -19.21
N LEU A 853 -10.03 7.52 -19.65
CA LEU A 853 -9.37 8.80 -19.41
C LEU A 853 -9.27 9.16 -17.92
N VAL A 854 -10.30 8.89 -17.13
CA VAL A 854 -10.31 9.14 -15.67
C VAL A 854 -9.27 8.31 -14.95
N ASN A 855 -9.12 7.03 -15.30
CA ASN A 855 -8.16 6.15 -14.68
C ASN A 855 -6.72 6.60 -15.00
N MET A 856 -6.46 7.00 -16.25
CA MET A 856 -5.17 7.56 -16.66
C MET A 856 -4.87 8.89 -15.97
N ASP A 857 -5.83 9.84 -15.93
CA ASP A 857 -5.69 11.13 -15.22
C ASP A 857 -5.42 10.91 -13.72
N PHE A 858 -6.07 9.92 -13.11
CA PHE A 858 -5.86 9.58 -11.71
C PHE A 858 -4.44 9.08 -11.42
N LEU A 859 -3.93 8.11 -12.18
CA LEU A 859 -2.57 7.57 -11.99
C LEU A 859 -1.49 8.65 -12.23
N ILE A 860 -1.65 9.45 -13.28
CA ILE A 860 -0.75 10.57 -13.59
C ILE A 860 -0.77 11.62 -12.47
N ALA A 861 -1.95 12.01 -12.00
CA ALA A 861 -2.09 12.97 -10.90
C ALA A 861 -1.50 12.44 -9.60
N LYS A 862 -1.76 11.17 -9.23
CA LYS A 862 -1.22 10.52 -8.03
C LYS A 862 0.31 10.53 -8.02
N SER A 863 0.95 10.05 -9.10
CA SER A 863 2.41 10.06 -9.26
C SER A 863 3.00 11.47 -9.09
N LEU A 864 2.39 12.44 -9.78
CA LEU A 864 2.82 13.83 -9.72
C LEU A 864 2.67 14.46 -8.33
N HIS A 865 1.55 14.21 -7.65
CA HIS A 865 1.29 14.72 -6.29
C HIS A 865 2.24 14.10 -5.26
N GLN A 866 2.59 12.81 -5.38
CA GLN A 866 3.61 12.17 -4.56
C GLN A 866 5.01 12.78 -4.80
N HIS A 867 5.36 13.08 -6.06
CA HIS A 867 6.63 13.72 -6.40
C HIS A 867 6.73 15.17 -5.85
N GLU A 868 5.66 15.96 -5.99
CA GLU A 868 5.56 17.31 -5.42
C GLU A 868 5.67 17.30 -3.89
N LEU A 869 5.00 16.36 -3.22
CA LEU A 869 5.10 16.17 -1.76
C LEU A 869 6.53 15.91 -1.30
N LEU A 870 7.31 15.11 -2.05
CA LEU A 870 8.71 14.83 -1.71
C LEU A 870 9.60 16.07 -1.89
N GLN A 871 9.36 16.90 -2.91
CA GLN A 871 10.06 18.18 -3.05
C GLN A 871 9.74 19.15 -1.91
N ILE A 872 8.46 19.27 -1.53
CA ILE A 872 7.99 20.16 -0.46
C ILE A 872 8.47 19.70 0.91
N SER A 873 8.38 18.40 1.20
CA SER A 873 8.88 17.80 2.45
C SER A 873 10.38 18.00 2.60
N LYS A 874 11.14 17.88 1.51
CA LYS A 874 12.57 18.18 1.49
C LYS A 874 12.83 19.67 1.73
N TRP A 875 12.20 20.57 0.97
CA TRP A 875 12.35 22.02 1.13
C TRP A 875 12.08 22.47 2.58
N TRP A 876 10.98 22.02 3.17
CA TRP A 876 10.61 22.36 4.55
C TRP A 876 11.63 21.83 5.57
N LYS A 877 12.14 20.60 5.35
CA LYS A 877 13.18 20.00 6.19
C LYS A 877 14.53 20.73 6.06
N ASP A 878 14.91 21.14 4.86
CA ASP A 878 16.14 21.88 4.58
C ASP A 878 16.13 23.28 5.24
N LEU A 879 14.94 23.85 5.53
CA LEU A 879 14.80 25.07 6.35
C LEU A 879 15.01 24.83 7.87
N GLY A 880 14.84 23.60 8.36
CA GLY A 880 15.04 23.22 9.77
C GLY A 880 14.04 23.82 10.79
N LEU A 881 13.04 24.58 10.35
CA LEU A 881 12.16 25.37 11.22
C LEU A 881 11.37 24.53 12.22
N GLY A 882 10.86 23.37 11.81
CA GLY A 882 10.11 22.44 12.68
C GLY A 882 10.93 21.85 13.84
N GLU A 883 12.26 21.79 13.73
CA GLU A 883 13.13 21.39 14.86
C GLU A 883 13.45 22.56 15.81
N LYS A 884 13.32 23.80 15.32
CA LYS A 884 13.64 25.03 16.05
C LYS A 884 12.44 25.66 16.75
N LEU A 885 11.25 25.43 16.23
CA LEU A 885 9.98 25.93 16.77
C LEU A 885 9.05 24.75 17.14
N PRO A 886 9.38 23.95 18.17
CA PRO A 886 8.68 22.71 18.51
C PRO A 886 7.25 22.85 19.09
N LYS A 887 6.72 24.07 19.26
CA LYS A 887 5.29 24.31 19.50
C LYS A 887 4.50 24.57 18.20
N ALA A 888 5.18 25.02 17.14
CA ALA A 888 4.53 25.34 15.87
C ALA A 888 4.16 24.04 15.13
N ARG A 889 3.06 24.10 14.38
CA ARG A 889 2.55 23.01 13.57
C ARG A 889 3.61 22.64 12.53
N ASN A 890 3.97 21.37 12.46
CA ASN A 890 4.99 20.85 11.54
C ASN A 890 4.35 19.94 10.48
N GLN A 891 3.41 20.49 9.69
CA GLN A 891 2.41 19.70 8.96
C GLN A 891 2.50 19.91 7.43
N ALA A 892 3.70 19.74 6.87
CA ALA A 892 4.01 20.01 5.46
C ALA A 892 3.07 19.30 4.46
N VAL A 893 2.68 18.05 4.75
CA VAL A 893 1.72 17.30 3.93
C VAL A 893 0.33 17.94 3.96
N LYS A 894 -0.14 18.39 5.14
CA LYS A 894 -1.43 19.09 5.30
C LYS A 894 -1.43 20.40 4.50
N TRP A 895 -0.35 21.18 4.56
CA TRP A 895 -0.24 22.44 3.84
C TRP A 895 -0.24 22.27 2.32
N TYR A 896 0.37 21.20 1.81
CA TYR A 896 0.29 20.85 0.38
C TYR A 896 -1.13 20.58 -0.11
N THR A 897 -2.01 20.01 0.72
CA THR A 897 -3.39 19.68 0.30
C THR A 897 -4.16 20.89 -0.22
N TRP A 898 -3.90 22.09 0.31
CA TRP A 898 -4.43 23.35 -0.23
C TRP A 898 -4.04 23.53 -1.70
N SER A 899 -2.74 23.49 -2.02
CA SER A 899 -2.23 23.67 -3.38
C SER A 899 -2.72 22.56 -4.33
N MET A 900 -2.75 21.31 -3.85
CA MET A 900 -3.24 20.14 -4.55
C MET A 900 -4.73 20.25 -4.93
N ALA A 901 -5.57 20.73 -4.00
CA ALA A 901 -6.99 20.97 -4.24
C ALA A 901 -7.25 22.20 -5.10
N SER A 902 -6.45 23.26 -4.92
CA SER A 902 -6.63 24.54 -5.61
C SER A 902 -6.30 24.41 -7.09
N ILE A 903 -5.15 23.83 -7.43
CA ILE A 903 -4.63 23.78 -8.80
C ILE A 903 -4.75 22.33 -9.31
N ASP A 904 -5.91 22.04 -9.89
CA ASP A 904 -6.30 20.72 -10.41
C ASP A 904 -5.47 20.27 -11.64
N ASP A 905 -5.19 21.19 -12.57
CA ASP A 905 -4.41 20.93 -13.79
C ASP A 905 -3.00 20.40 -13.50
N PRO A 906 -2.66 19.15 -13.88
CA PRO A 906 -1.33 18.57 -13.67
C PRO A 906 -0.18 19.43 -14.24
N ARG A 907 -0.39 20.13 -15.36
CA ARG A 907 0.61 20.97 -16.04
C ARG A 907 1.17 22.11 -15.17
N LEU A 908 0.47 22.47 -14.09
CA LEU A 908 0.80 23.58 -13.20
C LEU A 908 1.57 23.14 -11.93
N SER A 909 2.30 22.03 -12.01
CA SER A 909 3.12 21.48 -10.90
C SER A 909 4.04 22.48 -10.21
N PHE A 910 4.80 23.27 -11.00
CA PHE A 910 5.62 24.36 -10.48
C PHE A 910 4.80 25.35 -9.63
N GLN A 911 3.59 25.70 -10.06
CA GLN A 911 2.74 26.60 -9.30
C GLN A 911 2.19 25.95 -8.02
N ARG A 912 1.93 24.64 -7.97
CA ARG A 912 1.57 23.94 -6.71
C ARG A 912 2.72 23.94 -5.70
N ILE A 913 3.95 23.68 -6.14
CA ILE A 913 5.13 23.70 -5.27
C ILE A 913 5.35 25.11 -4.71
N GLU A 914 5.45 26.12 -5.59
CA GLU A 914 5.72 27.50 -5.16
C GLU A 914 4.56 28.13 -4.37
N LEU A 915 3.31 27.70 -4.55
CA LEU A 915 2.17 28.14 -3.73
C LEU A 915 2.13 27.48 -2.34
N THR A 916 2.66 26.26 -2.19
CA THR A 916 2.72 25.60 -0.88
C THR A 916 3.69 26.30 0.07
N LYS A 917 4.78 26.88 -0.46
CA LYS A 917 5.77 27.62 0.32
C LYS A 917 5.16 28.77 1.16
N PRO A 918 4.41 29.75 0.62
CA PRO A 918 3.75 30.78 1.41
C PRO A 918 2.64 30.22 2.32
N ILE A 919 1.93 29.15 1.92
CA ILE A 919 0.91 28.52 2.79
C ILE A 919 1.56 27.97 4.07
N ALA A 920 2.71 27.29 3.97
CA ALA A 920 3.48 26.83 5.12
C ALA A 920 3.91 28.00 6.04
N PHE A 921 4.34 29.12 5.45
CA PHE A 921 4.72 30.31 6.23
C PHE A 921 3.53 31.01 6.89
N ILE A 922 2.33 30.99 6.32
CA ILE A 922 1.13 31.54 6.99
C ILE A 922 0.92 30.82 8.31
N TYR A 923 0.82 29.48 8.30
CA TYR A 923 0.65 28.69 9.52
C TYR A 923 1.83 28.85 10.51
N LEU A 924 3.07 28.92 10.03
CA LEU A 924 4.23 29.14 10.90
C LEU A 924 4.20 30.50 11.60
N ILE A 925 3.75 31.55 10.90
CA ILE A 925 3.69 32.91 11.46
C ILE A 925 2.52 33.02 12.43
N ASP A 926 1.35 32.48 12.07
CA ASP A 926 0.18 32.27 12.95
C ASP A 926 0.62 31.62 14.29
N ASP A 927 1.36 30.51 14.24
CA ASP A 927 1.94 29.85 15.43
C ASP A 927 2.94 30.73 16.21
N ILE A 928 3.69 31.61 15.54
CA ILE A 928 4.64 32.53 16.20
C ILE A 928 3.89 33.62 16.97
N PHE A 929 2.77 34.12 16.44
CA PHE A 929 1.93 35.12 17.10
C PHE A 929 1.17 34.53 18.28
N ASP A 930 0.63 33.32 18.15
CA ASP A 930 -0.22 32.71 19.19
C ASP A 930 0.56 31.98 20.29
N LEU A 931 1.64 31.25 19.92
CA LEU A 931 2.29 30.28 20.81
C LEU A 931 3.67 30.72 21.31
N TYR A 932 4.25 31.81 20.78
CA TYR A 932 5.62 32.21 21.06
C TYR A 932 5.80 33.65 21.53
N GLY A 933 5.44 34.62 20.69
CA GLY A 933 5.92 35.99 20.84
C GLY A 933 5.17 36.80 21.90
N THR A 934 5.90 37.57 22.69
CA THR A 934 5.32 38.68 23.44
C THR A 934 4.93 39.84 22.50
N ILE A 935 3.98 40.70 22.91
CA ILE A 935 3.50 41.81 22.08
C ILE A 935 4.63 42.76 21.61
N ASP A 936 5.69 42.92 22.40
CA ASP A 936 6.87 43.69 22.03
C ASP A 936 7.71 42.97 20.95
N GLU A 937 7.96 41.67 21.10
CA GLU A 937 8.66 40.86 20.09
C GLU A 937 7.87 40.77 18.78
N LEU A 938 6.55 40.58 18.85
CA LEU A 938 5.66 40.58 17.68
C LEU A 938 5.61 41.95 17.02
N THR A 939 5.62 43.04 17.80
CA THR A 939 5.74 44.40 17.25
C THR A 939 7.09 44.60 16.53
N LEU A 940 8.19 44.04 17.04
CA LEU A 940 9.49 44.05 16.35
C LEU A 940 9.49 43.18 15.08
N PHE A 941 8.85 42.00 15.12
CA PHE A 941 8.71 41.11 13.97
C PHE A 941 7.89 41.75 12.85
N THR A 942 6.71 42.30 13.16
CA THR A 942 5.88 43.04 12.19
C THR A 942 6.61 44.27 11.63
N GLN A 943 7.42 44.97 12.44
CA GLN A 943 8.28 46.05 11.93
C GLN A 943 9.39 45.55 10.99
N ALA A 944 9.99 44.40 11.25
CA ALA A 944 10.99 43.81 10.35
C ALA A 944 10.36 43.41 9.01
N ILE A 945 9.18 42.75 9.03
CA ILE A 945 8.40 42.41 7.84
C ILE A 945 8.03 43.67 7.04
N ASN A 946 7.57 44.73 7.70
CA ASN A 946 7.22 46.01 7.05
C ASN A 946 8.41 46.70 6.35
N ARG A 947 9.65 46.53 6.87
CA ARG A 947 10.87 47.07 6.24
C ARG A 947 11.39 46.16 5.12
N TRP A 948 11.41 44.85 5.37
CA TRP A 948 11.89 43.81 4.46
C TRP A 948 13.32 44.08 3.95
N ASP A 949 14.24 44.26 4.90
CA ASP A 949 15.67 44.41 4.70
C ASP A 949 16.47 43.46 5.62
N ASP A 950 17.74 43.20 5.28
CA ASP A 950 18.59 42.27 6.03
C ASP A 950 19.03 42.81 7.40
N THR A 951 19.07 44.14 7.60
CA THR A 951 19.50 44.74 8.88
C THR A 951 18.45 44.60 9.98
N ALA A 952 17.18 44.40 9.60
CA ALA A 952 16.09 44.17 10.53
C ALA A 952 16.25 42.88 11.36
N ILE A 953 17.00 41.88 10.86
CA ILE A 953 17.18 40.58 11.54
C ILE A 953 17.88 40.72 12.89
N ASP A 954 18.77 41.70 13.05
CA ASP A 954 19.55 41.88 14.28
C ASP A 954 18.76 42.45 15.45
N MET A 955 17.56 42.99 15.19
CA MET A 955 16.62 43.45 16.22
C MET A 955 15.68 42.32 16.70
N LEU A 956 15.66 41.16 16.04
CA LEU A 956 14.73 40.07 16.36
C LEU A 956 15.28 39.11 17.44
N PRO A 957 14.41 38.48 18.25
CA PRO A 957 14.77 37.32 19.07
C PRO A 957 15.35 36.18 18.24
N GLU A 958 16.31 35.42 18.80
CA GLU A 958 17.07 34.38 18.08
C GLU A 958 16.16 33.37 17.37
N TYR A 959 15.05 32.96 18.00
CA TYR A 959 14.09 32.00 17.43
C TYR A 959 13.30 32.57 16.25
N MET A 960 13.02 33.87 16.21
CA MET A 960 12.33 34.55 15.10
C MET A 960 13.23 34.81 13.89
N ARG A 961 14.54 34.99 14.10
CA ARG A 961 15.52 35.32 13.02
C ARG A 961 15.48 34.31 11.88
N MET A 962 15.38 33.02 12.21
CA MET A 962 15.37 31.95 11.22
C MET A 962 14.09 31.98 10.36
N SER A 963 12.93 32.17 10.97
CA SER A 963 11.64 32.28 10.28
C SER A 963 11.58 33.53 9.39
N TYR A 964 12.02 34.69 9.89
CA TYR A 964 12.12 35.92 9.10
C TYR A 964 13.02 35.71 7.87
N LYS A 965 14.23 35.17 8.06
CA LYS A 965 15.15 34.93 6.96
C LYS A 965 14.58 33.94 5.94
N ALA A 966 14.05 32.81 6.39
CA ALA A 966 13.49 31.78 5.51
C ALA A 966 12.31 32.32 4.68
N LEU A 967 11.45 33.14 5.27
CA LEU A 967 10.34 33.83 4.59
C LEU A 967 10.85 34.81 3.52
N VAL A 968 11.82 35.66 3.90
CA VAL A 968 12.41 36.67 3.02
C VAL A 968 13.11 36.01 1.82
N ASP A 969 13.98 35.04 2.07
CA ASP A 969 14.71 34.30 1.04
C ASP A 969 13.73 33.57 0.10
N THR A 970 12.72 32.89 0.65
CA THR A 970 11.73 32.14 -0.15
C THR A 970 10.83 33.05 -0.99
N THR A 971 10.35 34.17 -0.45
CA THR A 971 9.50 35.11 -1.21
C THR A 971 10.31 35.81 -2.32
N ASN A 972 11.59 36.10 -2.05
CA ASN A 972 12.52 36.60 -3.07
C ASN A 972 12.77 35.54 -4.16
N GLU A 973 12.88 34.26 -3.82
CA GLU A 973 13.00 33.14 -4.76
C GLU A 973 11.75 33.03 -5.66
N ILE A 974 10.56 33.01 -5.07
CA ILE A 974 9.27 32.97 -5.80
C ILE A 974 9.18 34.17 -6.76
N ALA A 975 9.48 35.37 -6.29
CA ALA A 975 9.45 36.57 -7.12
C ALA A 975 10.49 36.55 -8.26
N HIS A 976 11.68 36.00 -8.02
CA HIS A 976 12.68 35.76 -9.07
C HIS A 976 12.19 34.74 -10.10
N ASN A 977 11.62 33.62 -9.66
CA ASN A 977 11.11 32.57 -10.54
C ASN A 977 9.93 33.08 -11.39
N ILE A 978 9.03 33.89 -10.81
CA ILE A 978 7.96 34.59 -11.55
C ILE A 978 8.55 35.57 -12.57
N LYS A 979 9.53 36.40 -12.19
CA LYS A 979 10.21 37.32 -13.13
C LYS A 979 10.87 36.57 -14.29
N LYS A 980 11.47 35.40 -14.01
CA LYS A 980 12.12 34.55 -15.00
C LYS A 980 11.12 33.88 -15.96
N LYS A 981 9.93 33.50 -15.48
CA LYS A 981 8.87 32.82 -16.26
C LYS A 981 7.98 33.79 -17.05
N HIS A 982 7.64 34.93 -16.44
CA HIS A 982 6.60 35.86 -16.90
C HIS A 982 7.11 37.30 -17.12
N GLY A 983 8.42 37.56 -17.02
CA GLY A 983 9.05 38.88 -17.27
C GLY A 983 8.90 39.92 -16.15
N HIS A 984 7.77 39.91 -15.43
CA HIS A 984 7.44 40.89 -14.39
C HIS A 984 7.87 40.43 -12.99
N ASN A 985 8.45 41.34 -12.19
CA ASN A 985 8.84 41.04 -10.80
C ASN A 985 7.72 41.45 -9.83
N PRO A 986 7.05 40.50 -9.14
CA PRO A 986 5.92 40.80 -8.26
C PRO A 986 6.33 41.25 -6.85
N ILE A 987 7.63 41.26 -6.52
CA ILE A 987 8.11 41.30 -5.12
C ILE A 987 7.44 42.36 -4.25
N ASN A 988 7.24 43.59 -4.75
CA ASN A 988 6.61 44.66 -3.97
C ASN A 988 5.16 44.33 -3.55
N ALA A 989 4.40 43.64 -4.39
CA ALA A 989 3.05 43.20 -4.06
C ALA A 989 3.06 42.02 -3.07
N LEU A 990 4.02 41.08 -3.21
CA LEU A 990 4.17 39.97 -2.26
C LEU A 990 4.58 40.48 -0.87
N LYS A 991 5.54 41.42 -0.80
CA LYS A 991 5.94 42.11 0.45
C LYS A 991 4.73 42.79 1.11
N ALA A 992 3.92 43.51 0.33
CA ALA A 992 2.75 44.22 0.85
C ALA A 992 1.68 43.30 1.44
N THR A 993 1.45 42.11 0.87
CA THR A 993 0.49 41.15 1.45
C THR A 993 1.02 40.52 2.74
N TRP A 994 2.32 40.24 2.84
CA TRP A 994 2.95 39.79 4.09
C TRP A 994 2.95 40.83 5.21
N ALA A 995 3.24 42.10 4.88
CA ALA A 995 3.12 43.21 5.82
C ALA A 995 1.68 43.34 6.34
N SER A 996 0.71 43.38 5.44
CA SER A 996 -0.72 43.45 5.81
C SER A 996 -1.18 42.26 6.68
N LEU A 997 -0.63 41.06 6.45
CA LEU A 997 -0.91 39.87 7.28
C LEU A 997 -0.32 40.02 8.69
N CYS A 998 0.94 40.42 8.81
CA CYS A 998 1.60 40.58 10.12
C CYS A 998 1.08 41.79 10.91
N ASP A 999 0.56 42.82 10.23
CA ASP A 999 -0.18 43.93 10.86
C ASP A 999 -1.51 43.43 11.43
N ALA A 1000 -2.24 42.57 10.68
CA ALA A 1000 -3.51 42.00 11.12
C ALA A 1000 -3.35 41.03 12.30
N PHE A 1001 -2.38 40.11 12.26
CA PHE A 1001 -2.07 39.25 13.40
C PHE A 1001 -1.65 40.07 14.64
N LEU A 1002 -0.93 41.19 14.46
CA LEU A 1002 -0.56 42.06 15.59
C LEU A 1002 -1.76 42.79 16.21
N VAL A 1003 -2.83 43.04 15.44
CA VAL A 1003 -4.10 43.57 15.97
C VAL A 1003 -4.82 42.49 16.79
N GLU A 1004 -4.91 41.26 16.27
CA GLU A 1004 -5.53 40.13 16.98
C GLU A 1004 -4.79 39.79 18.29
N ALA A 1005 -3.46 39.66 18.26
CA ALA A 1005 -2.65 39.45 19.46
C ALA A 1005 -2.87 40.55 20.53
N ARG A 1006 -3.10 41.80 20.12
CA ARG A 1006 -3.41 42.92 21.05
C ARG A 1006 -4.81 42.84 21.64
N TRP A 1007 -5.81 42.36 20.89
CA TRP A 1007 -7.14 42.08 21.45
C TRP A 1007 -7.07 40.97 22.52
N PHE A 1008 -6.37 39.88 22.23
CA PHE A 1008 -6.22 38.79 23.21
C PHE A 1008 -5.39 39.18 24.43
N ALA A 1009 -4.27 39.89 24.25
CA ALA A 1009 -3.42 40.32 25.36
C ALA A 1009 -4.04 41.43 26.25
N SER A 1010 -5.05 42.15 25.77
CA SER A 1010 -5.81 43.13 26.58
C SER A 1010 -7.09 42.55 27.18
N GLY A 1011 -7.65 41.49 26.58
CA GLY A 1011 -8.99 40.98 26.89
C GLY A 1011 -10.12 41.85 26.33
N GLU A 1012 -9.82 42.95 25.65
CA GLU A 1012 -10.81 43.82 25.03
C GLU A 1012 -11.17 43.29 23.63
N LEU A 1013 -12.15 42.38 23.58
CA LEU A 1013 -12.75 41.95 22.32
C LEU A 1013 -13.24 43.17 21.50
N PRO A 1014 -13.03 43.21 20.18
CA PRO A 1014 -13.56 44.26 19.30
C PRO A 1014 -15.10 44.14 19.12
N THR A 1015 -15.70 44.97 18.26
CA THR A 1015 -17.01 44.64 17.67
C THR A 1015 -16.89 43.53 16.64
N ALA A 1016 -17.98 42.83 16.34
CA ALA A 1016 -18.03 41.79 15.32
C ALA A 1016 -17.64 42.32 13.92
N GLN A 1017 -18.01 43.57 13.60
CA GLN A 1017 -17.65 44.21 12.34
C GLN A 1017 -16.14 44.49 12.25
N GLU A 1018 -15.51 44.93 13.34
CA GLU A 1018 -14.06 45.16 13.40
C GLU A 1018 -13.28 43.85 13.39
N TYR A 1019 -13.74 42.84 14.14
CA TYR A 1019 -13.20 41.48 14.10
C TYR A 1019 -13.19 40.96 12.67
N LEU A 1020 -14.34 40.91 11.99
CA LEU A 1020 -14.43 40.36 10.64
C LEU A 1020 -13.64 41.19 9.60
N LYS A 1021 -13.46 42.50 9.83
CA LYS A 1021 -12.63 43.34 8.97
C LYS A 1021 -11.14 42.96 9.05
N ASN A 1022 -10.63 42.70 10.26
CA ASN A 1022 -9.24 42.24 10.46
C ASN A 1022 -9.10 40.76 10.07
N GLY A 1023 -10.05 39.95 10.53
CA GLY A 1023 -10.18 38.51 10.33
C GLY A 1023 -10.05 38.07 8.88
N LYS A 1024 -10.59 38.84 7.92
CA LYS A 1024 -10.41 38.60 6.47
C LYS A 1024 -8.94 38.69 6.03
N VAL A 1025 -8.17 39.61 6.59
CA VAL A 1025 -6.74 39.76 6.27
C VAL A 1025 -5.92 38.66 6.94
N SER A 1026 -6.15 38.42 8.23
CA SER A 1026 -5.42 37.42 9.04
C SER A 1026 -5.64 35.97 8.59
N THR A 1027 -6.68 35.66 7.81
CA THR A 1027 -6.81 34.34 7.14
C THR A 1027 -5.61 33.94 6.27
N GLY A 1028 -4.75 34.89 5.89
CA GLY A 1028 -3.69 34.68 4.91
C GLY A 1028 -4.18 34.42 3.48
N ALA A 1029 -5.49 34.28 3.23
CA ALA A 1029 -6.04 34.00 1.89
C ALA A 1029 -5.65 35.07 0.85
N HIS A 1030 -5.48 36.32 1.29
CA HIS A 1030 -4.95 37.42 0.47
C HIS A 1030 -3.51 37.16 0.01
N VAL A 1031 -2.64 36.62 0.88
CA VAL A 1031 -1.27 36.22 0.53
C VAL A 1031 -1.30 35.09 -0.50
N VAL A 1032 -2.09 34.03 -0.24
CA VAL A 1032 -2.24 32.87 -1.15
C VAL A 1032 -2.70 33.30 -2.54
N LEU A 1033 -3.81 34.05 -2.62
CA LEU A 1033 -4.41 34.44 -3.90
C LEU A 1033 -3.55 35.42 -4.69
N VAL A 1034 -2.82 36.33 -4.04
CA VAL A 1034 -1.88 37.22 -4.74
C VAL A 1034 -0.64 36.45 -5.24
N HIS A 1035 -0.10 35.51 -4.46
CA HIS A 1035 0.98 34.63 -4.94
C HIS A 1035 0.52 33.82 -6.15
N LEU A 1036 -0.68 33.20 -6.09
CA LEU A 1036 -1.29 32.46 -7.19
C LEU A 1036 -1.49 33.31 -8.45
N PHE A 1037 -2.02 34.53 -8.32
CA PHE A 1037 -2.24 35.47 -9.43
C PHE A 1037 -0.95 35.74 -10.22
N PHE A 1038 0.16 35.98 -9.52
CA PHE A 1038 1.46 36.19 -10.16
C PHE A 1038 2.13 34.89 -10.65
N LEU A 1039 1.95 33.76 -9.96
CA LEU A 1039 2.42 32.43 -10.40
C LEU A 1039 1.74 31.97 -11.72
N LEU A 1040 0.49 32.37 -11.94
CA LEU A 1040 -0.25 32.19 -13.20
C LEU A 1040 0.07 33.23 -14.27
N GLY A 1041 0.92 34.24 -13.98
CA GLY A 1041 1.39 35.22 -14.95
C GLY A 1041 0.48 36.44 -15.16
N LEU A 1042 -0.59 36.57 -14.37
CA LEU A 1042 -1.60 37.63 -14.56
C LEU A 1042 -1.09 39.05 -14.22
N GLY A 1043 0.10 39.16 -13.64
CA GLY A 1043 0.74 40.44 -13.29
C GLY A 1043 1.08 41.39 -14.44
N GLY A 1044 0.92 40.96 -15.70
CA GLY A 1044 0.98 41.83 -16.88
C GLY A 1044 -0.37 42.43 -17.31
N LEU A 1045 -1.49 41.97 -16.72
CA LEU A 1045 -2.84 42.41 -17.08
C LEU A 1045 -3.19 43.73 -16.36
N ASN A 1046 -2.73 44.85 -16.93
CA ASN A 1046 -3.05 46.21 -16.45
C ASN A 1046 -4.50 46.62 -16.80
N ASP A 1047 -5.48 45.88 -16.27
CA ASP A 1047 -6.90 46.21 -16.34
C ASP A 1047 -7.47 46.39 -14.93
N GLU A 1048 -7.86 47.63 -14.63
CA GLU A 1048 -8.45 48.06 -13.37
C GLU A 1048 -9.73 47.29 -13.01
N ILE A 1049 -10.52 46.88 -14.01
CA ILE A 1049 -11.76 46.12 -13.82
C ILE A 1049 -11.42 44.70 -13.32
N ASN A 1050 -10.45 44.04 -13.96
CA ASN A 1050 -9.99 42.71 -13.57
C ASN A 1050 -9.32 42.70 -12.19
N LEU A 1051 -8.55 43.73 -11.83
CA LEU A 1051 -7.98 43.88 -10.49
C LEU A 1051 -9.05 44.10 -9.41
N ASN A 1052 -10.08 44.89 -9.70
CA ASN A 1052 -11.23 45.13 -8.82
C ASN A 1052 -12.03 43.85 -8.55
N HIS A 1053 -12.36 43.07 -9.59
CA HIS A 1053 -13.03 41.78 -9.44
C HIS A 1053 -12.16 40.74 -8.73
N THR A 1054 -10.86 40.68 -9.03
CA THR A 1054 -9.89 39.82 -8.31
C THR A 1054 -9.86 40.14 -6.80
N SER A 1055 -9.88 41.42 -6.44
CA SER A 1055 -9.92 41.88 -5.04
C SER A 1055 -11.22 41.48 -4.32
N LYS A 1056 -12.38 41.67 -4.96
CA LYS A 1056 -13.69 41.28 -4.39
C LYS A 1056 -13.85 39.78 -4.22
N LEU A 1057 -13.41 39.00 -5.22
CA LEU A 1057 -13.35 37.54 -5.17
C LEU A 1057 -12.43 37.06 -4.04
N THR A 1058 -11.25 37.69 -3.89
CA THR A 1058 -10.32 37.42 -2.78
C THR A 1058 -10.96 37.72 -1.42
N SER A 1059 -11.61 38.88 -1.28
CA SER A 1059 -12.36 39.25 -0.08
C SER A 1059 -13.48 38.26 0.24
N SER A 1060 -14.22 37.79 -0.77
CA SER A 1060 -15.30 36.81 -0.59
C SER A 1060 -14.77 35.49 -0.03
N ILE A 1061 -13.68 34.97 -0.62
CA ILE A 1061 -13.02 33.73 -0.17
C ILE A 1061 -12.46 33.87 1.25
N ALA A 1062 -11.77 34.97 1.53
CA ALA A 1062 -11.26 35.28 2.87
C ALA A 1062 -12.38 35.39 3.93
N THR A 1063 -13.56 35.89 3.53
CA THR A 1063 -14.72 35.97 4.42
C THR A 1063 -15.32 34.60 4.67
N ILE A 1064 -15.44 33.75 3.64
CA ILE A 1064 -15.89 32.36 3.78
C ILE A 1064 -14.91 31.58 4.68
N LEU A 1065 -13.60 31.79 4.54
CA LEU A 1065 -12.59 31.10 5.34
C LEU A 1065 -12.72 31.49 6.81
N ARG A 1066 -12.63 32.78 7.16
CA ARG A 1066 -12.72 33.22 8.55
C ARG A 1066 -14.03 32.78 9.19
N LEU A 1067 -15.17 32.96 8.52
CA LEU A 1067 -16.47 32.56 9.06
C LEU A 1067 -16.63 31.03 9.22
N TRP A 1068 -15.97 30.20 8.41
CA TRP A 1068 -16.04 28.73 8.56
C TRP A 1068 -15.12 28.22 9.68
N ASP A 1069 -13.96 28.86 9.82
CA ASP A 1069 -13.00 28.70 10.92
C ASP A 1069 -13.66 29.09 12.26
N ASP A 1070 -14.26 30.29 12.34
CA ASP A 1070 -15.10 30.76 13.45
C ASP A 1070 -16.29 29.84 13.78
N LEU A 1071 -16.86 29.17 12.75
CA LEU A 1071 -17.95 28.21 12.90
C LEU A 1071 -17.46 26.83 13.36
N GLY A 1072 -16.15 26.62 13.47
CA GLY A 1072 -15.55 25.40 13.93
C GLY A 1072 -15.98 24.96 15.34
N SER A 1073 -15.39 23.85 15.76
CA SER A 1073 -15.38 23.38 17.14
C SER A 1073 -14.05 22.69 17.43
N SER A 1074 -12.97 23.27 16.91
CA SER A 1074 -11.64 22.83 17.24
C SER A 1074 -11.37 23.09 18.74
N LYS A 1075 -10.52 22.25 19.31
CA LYS A 1075 -9.91 22.45 20.62
C LYS A 1075 -8.42 22.50 20.39
N ASP A 1076 -7.96 23.58 19.80
CA ASP A 1076 -6.56 23.74 19.40
C ASP A 1076 -5.66 23.54 20.62
N GLU A 1077 -4.81 22.51 20.52
CA GLU A 1077 -4.37 21.72 21.68
C GLU A 1077 -3.38 22.44 22.60
N HIS A 1078 -3.09 23.71 22.28
CA HIS A 1078 -2.14 24.58 22.95
C HIS A 1078 -2.70 25.99 23.25
N GLN A 1079 -3.97 26.28 22.92
CA GLN A 1079 -4.56 27.63 22.98
C GLN A 1079 -5.71 27.82 23.99
N ASP A 1080 -6.18 26.73 24.63
CA ASP A 1080 -7.24 26.73 25.67
C ASP A 1080 -8.58 27.43 25.31
N GLY A 1081 -8.79 27.80 24.04
CA GLY A 1081 -10.01 28.47 23.56
C GLY A 1081 -10.09 29.96 23.89
N GLN A 1082 -8.96 30.67 23.93
CA GLN A 1082 -8.87 32.12 24.25
C GLN A 1082 -8.75 33.02 23.01
N ASP A 1083 -8.83 32.42 21.82
CA ASP A 1083 -8.68 32.96 20.45
C ASP A 1083 -9.92 33.70 19.89
N GLY A 1084 -11.02 33.77 20.66
CA GLY A 1084 -12.06 34.80 20.52
C GLY A 1084 -12.73 34.98 19.15
N SER A 1085 -13.51 34.00 18.70
CA SER A 1085 -14.19 33.98 17.39
C SER A 1085 -15.21 35.12 17.11
N TYR A 1086 -15.56 35.30 15.83
CA TYR A 1086 -16.64 36.18 15.36
C TYR A 1086 -17.99 35.88 16.03
N ILE A 1087 -18.30 34.61 16.32
CA ILE A 1087 -19.51 34.23 17.07
C ILE A 1087 -19.52 34.91 18.45
N THR A 1088 -18.37 34.93 19.12
CA THR A 1088 -18.20 35.53 20.44
C THR A 1088 -18.37 37.05 20.37
N CYS A 1089 -17.78 37.69 19.35
CA CYS A 1089 -17.94 39.13 19.10
C CYS A 1089 -19.39 39.49 18.74
N TYR A 1090 -20.08 38.68 17.94
CA TYR A 1090 -21.48 38.92 17.56
C TYR A 1090 -22.44 38.72 18.74
N MET A 1091 -22.22 37.74 19.60
CA MET A 1091 -23.00 37.56 20.84
C MET A 1091 -22.73 38.65 21.89
N LYS A 1092 -21.56 39.30 21.85
CA LYS A 1092 -21.25 40.49 22.67
C LYS A 1092 -22.01 41.72 22.16
N ASP A 1093 -22.02 41.96 20.86
CA ASP A 1093 -22.71 43.10 20.24
C ASP A 1093 -24.25 42.95 20.30
N GLU A 1094 -24.77 41.72 20.15
CA GLU A 1094 -26.20 41.38 20.17
C GLU A 1094 -26.55 40.44 21.35
N PRO A 1095 -26.57 40.92 22.61
CA PRO A 1095 -26.67 40.09 23.82
C PRO A 1095 -28.00 39.34 24.01
N ASN A 1096 -28.98 39.55 23.13
CA ASN A 1096 -30.25 38.81 23.12
C ASN A 1096 -30.19 37.55 22.22
N VAL A 1097 -29.09 37.33 21.49
CA VAL A 1097 -28.93 36.25 20.51
C VAL A 1097 -28.33 35.01 21.18
N SER A 1098 -29.03 33.87 21.14
CA SER A 1098 -28.47 32.60 21.62
C SER A 1098 -27.36 32.08 20.70
N ALA A 1099 -26.42 31.30 21.24
CA ALA A 1099 -25.33 30.71 20.46
C ALA A 1099 -25.79 29.89 19.23
N LYS A 1100 -27.00 29.30 19.27
CA LYS A 1100 -27.59 28.63 18.10
C LYS A 1100 -27.98 29.63 17.01
N GLN A 1101 -28.58 30.77 17.38
CA GLN A 1101 -28.92 31.84 16.43
C GLN A 1101 -27.66 32.53 15.89
N ALA A 1102 -26.62 32.72 16.71
CA ALA A 1102 -25.33 33.25 16.25
C ALA A 1102 -24.65 32.31 15.24
N ARG A 1103 -24.62 30.99 15.52
CA ARG A 1103 -24.11 29.99 14.56
C ARG A 1103 -24.94 29.92 13.27
N GLN A 1104 -26.27 30.08 13.35
CA GLN A 1104 -27.12 30.18 12.15
C GLN A 1104 -26.81 31.45 11.35
N HIS A 1105 -26.66 32.60 12.02
CA HIS A 1105 -26.30 33.87 11.36
C HIS A 1105 -24.98 33.75 10.59
N VAL A 1106 -23.96 33.09 11.17
CA VAL A 1106 -22.69 32.81 10.48
C VAL A 1106 -22.89 31.91 9.25
N VAL A 1107 -23.70 30.86 9.34
CA VAL A 1107 -24.08 30.03 8.17
C VAL A 1107 -24.78 30.86 7.09
N ASP A 1108 -25.70 31.74 7.47
CA ASP A 1108 -26.43 32.61 6.54
C ASP A 1108 -25.50 33.66 5.90
N MET A 1109 -24.51 34.17 6.63
CA MET A 1109 -23.45 35.04 6.08
C MET A 1109 -22.58 34.29 5.07
N ILE A 1110 -22.13 33.07 5.38
CA ILE A 1110 -21.36 32.22 4.46
C ILE A 1110 -22.17 31.95 3.18
N LEU A 1111 -23.46 31.62 3.28
CA LEU A 1111 -24.33 31.42 2.13
C LEU A 1111 -24.45 32.70 1.27
N ASN A 1112 -24.50 33.88 1.89
CA ASN A 1112 -24.50 35.15 1.17
C ASN A 1112 -23.15 35.50 0.51
N GLU A 1113 -22.02 35.17 1.14
CA GLU A 1113 -20.70 35.37 0.52
C GLU A 1113 -20.43 34.36 -0.61
N TRP A 1114 -21.00 33.15 -0.57
CA TRP A 1114 -21.04 32.27 -1.73
C TRP A 1114 -21.81 32.89 -2.91
N ARG A 1115 -22.93 33.59 -2.67
CA ARG A 1115 -23.66 34.34 -3.72
C ARG A 1115 -22.82 35.51 -4.28
N ASN A 1116 -22.02 36.18 -3.46
CA ASN A 1116 -21.08 37.22 -3.91
C ASN A 1116 -19.95 36.61 -4.75
N LEU A 1117 -19.32 35.54 -4.27
CA LEU A 1117 -18.26 34.80 -4.97
C LEU A 1117 -18.74 34.29 -6.34
N ASN A 1118 -19.94 33.67 -6.40
CA ASN A 1118 -20.57 33.28 -7.66
C ASN A 1118 -20.68 34.45 -8.65
N GLN A 1119 -21.10 35.62 -8.16
CA GLN A 1119 -21.31 36.80 -9.00
C GLN A 1119 -19.99 37.42 -9.49
N GLU A 1120 -18.93 37.44 -8.67
CA GLU A 1120 -17.60 37.90 -9.09
C GLU A 1120 -16.91 36.88 -10.01
N CYS A 1121 -17.03 35.57 -9.77
CA CYS A 1121 -16.57 34.54 -10.71
C CYS A 1121 -17.28 34.64 -12.06
N CYS A 1122 -18.58 35.00 -12.08
CA CYS A 1122 -19.32 35.25 -13.32
C CYS A 1122 -18.87 36.54 -14.04
N ARG A 1123 -18.41 37.56 -13.30
CA ARG A 1123 -17.87 38.81 -13.88
C ARG A 1123 -16.46 38.63 -14.41
N LEU A 1124 -15.65 37.77 -13.78
CA LEU A 1124 -14.27 37.43 -14.16
C LEU A 1124 -14.23 36.47 -15.37
N ASN A 1125 -15.04 36.73 -16.40
CA ASN A 1125 -15.21 35.89 -17.59
C ASN A 1125 -14.25 36.30 -18.72
N HIS A 1126 -12.94 36.28 -18.44
CA HIS A 1126 -11.90 36.48 -19.43
C HIS A 1126 -11.03 35.22 -19.51
N LEU A 1127 -10.82 34.67 -20.72
CA LEU A 1127 -10.08 33.42 -20.96
C LEU A 1127 -8.70 33.41 -20.26
N SER A 1128 -7.98 34.54 -20.31
CA SER A 1128 -6.68 34.73 -19.66
C SER A 1128 -6.69 34.54 -18.13
N ALA A 1129 -7.85 34.58 -17.48
CA ALA A 1129 -8.01 34.41 -16.03
C ALA A 1129 -8.76 33.11 -15.64
N ALA A 1130 -9.06 32.21 -16.59
CA ALA A 1130 -9.85 31.01 -16.34
C ALA A 1130 -9.26 30.09 -15.24
N CYS A 1131 -7.95 29.78 -15.32
CA CYS A 1131 -7.26 29.00 -14.29
C CYS A 1131 -7.28 29.67 -12.91
N PHE A 1132 -7.21 31.01 -12.84
CA PHE A 1132 -7.29 31.75 -11.58
C PHE A 1132 -8.71 31.70 -11.00
N LYS A 1133 -9.75 31.85 -11.85
CA LYS A 1133 -11.16 31.67 -11.48
C LYS A 1133 -11.41 30.26 -10.90
N ARG A 1134 -11.01 29.19 -11.60
CA ARG A 1134 -11.16 27.80 -11.14
C ARG A 1134 -10.39 27.57 -9.84
N SER A 1135 -9.13 27.98 -9.77
CA SER A 1135 -8.30 27.78 -8.58
C SER A 1135 -8.83 28.53 -7.35
N SER A 1136 -9.34 29.75 -7.53
CA SER A 1136 -9.94 30.53 -6.45
C SER A 1136 -11.25 29.90 -5.94
N LEU A 1137 -12.08 29.39 -6.86
CA LEU A 1137 -13.28 28.62 -6.50
C LEU A 1137 -12.92 27.31 -5.78
N ASN A 1138 -11.84 26.64 -6.16
CA ASN A 1138 -11.34 25.45 -5.48
C ASN A 1138 -10.77 25.75 -4.09
N ILE A 1139 -10.10 26.89 -3.87
CA ILE A 1139 -9.75 27.35 -2.51
C ILE A 1139 -11.02 27.46 -1.66
N ALA A 1140 -12.09 28.08 -2.17
CA ALA A 1140 -13.36 28.19 -1.45
C ALA A 1140 -14.00 26.83 -1.12
N ARG A 1141 -13.88 25.85 -2.03
CA ARG A 1141 -14.34 24.46 -1.86
C ARG A 1141 -13.49 23.66 -0.87
N MET A 1142 -12.23 24.04 -0.64
CA MET A 1142 -11.31 23.33 0.25
C MET A 1142 -11.49 23.74 1.74
N ILE A 1143 -11.96 24.96 2.01
CA ILE A 1143 -12.27 25.46 3.36
C ILE A 1143 -13.08 24.46 4.20
N PRO A 1144 -14.26 23.94 3.76
CA PRO A 1144 -15.03 23.00 4.57
C PRO A 1144 -14.30 21.68 4.86
N LEU A 1145 -13.38 21.21 4.01
CA LEU A 1145 -12.58 20.02 4.26
C LEU A 1145 -11.52 20.28 5.36
N MET A 1146 -10.97 21.50 5.38
CA MET A 1146 -9.88 21.91 6.27
C MET A 1146 -10.33 22.28 7.69
N TYR A 1147 -11.57 22.76 7.86
CA TYR A 1147 -12.06 23.33 9.13
C TYR A 1147 -13.28 22.60 9.74
N THR A 1148 -13.85 21.59 9.07
CA THR A 1148 -14.98 20.80 9.63
C THR A 1148 -14.49 19.60 10.45
N TYR A 1149 -14.22 19.84 11.73
CA TYR A 1149 -13.75 18.81 12.68
C TYR A 1149 -14.87 17.87 13.16
N ASP A 1150 -14.55 16.59 13.35
CA ASP A 1150 -15.43 15.61 14.02
C ASP A 1150 -15.37 15.73 15.56
N GLN A 1151 -16.24 15.00 16.26
CA GLN A 1151 -16.28 14.98 17.74
C GLN A 1151 -14.96 14.54 18.40
N ASN A 1152 -14.07 13.87 17.66
CA ASN A 1152 -12.77 13.37 18.11
C ASN A 1152 -11.62 14.29 17.72
N GLN A 1153 -11.89 15.49 17.17
CA GLN A 1153 -10.89 16.43 16.65
C GLN A 1153 -10.09 15.86 15.47
N ARG A 1154 -10.80 15.28 14.50
CA ARG A 1154 -10.26 14.81 13.20
C ARG A 1154 -10.92 15.53 12.04
N LEU A 1155 -10.29 15.49 10.86
CA LEU A 1155 -10.83 16.06 9.62
C LEU A 1155 -11.15 14.91 8.64
N PRO A 1156 -12.24 14.16 8.85
CA PRO A 1156 -12.50 12.92 8.09
C PRO A 1156 -12.63 13.14 6.59
N LEU A 1157 -13.20 14.27 6.15
CA LEU A 1157 -13.30 14.63 4.73
C LEU A 1157 -11.94 14.96 4.10
N LEU A 1158 -11.00 15.49 4.89
CA LEU A 1158 -9.61 15.73 4.45
C LEU A 1158 -8.81 14.41 4.40
N GLU A 1159 -8.93 13.56 5.43
CA GLU A 1159 -8.34 12.22 5.44
C GLU A 1159 -8.82 11.40 4.23
N GLU A 1160 -10.11 11.47 3.91
CA GLU A 1160 -10.72 10.82 2.74
C GLU A 1160 -10.23 11.42 1.41
N TYR A 1161 -10.19 12.75 1.28
CA TYR A 1161 -9.66 13.41 0.09
C TYR A 1161 -8.18 13.07 -0.16
N MET A 1162 -7.35 13.10 0.89
CA MET A 1162 -5.94 12.70 0.82
C MET A 1162 -5.78 11.23 0.43
N ARG A 1163 -6.55 10.32 1.05
CA ARG A 1163 -6.55 8.89 0.66
C ARG A 1163 -6.89 8.74 -0.82
N SER A 1164 -8.01 9.28 -1.25
CA SER A 1164 -8.54 9.19 -2.62
C SER A 1164 -7.75 9.95 -3.70
N THR A 1165 -6.67 10.67 -3.35
CA THR A 1165 -5.85 11.44 -4.31
C THR A 1165 -4.35 11.09 -4.26
N ILE A 1166 -3.86 10.49 -3.15
CA ILE A 1166 -2.42 10.27 -2.90
C ILE A 1166 -2.10 8.81 -2.56
N PHE A 1167 -2.99 8.09 -1.88
CA PHE A 1167 -2.68 6.82 -1.21
C PHE A 1167 -3.48 5.59 -1.70
N TYR A 1168 -4.72 5.79 -2.14
CA TYR A 1168 -5.39 4.85 -3.07
C TYR A 1168 -4.70 4.92 -4.42
#